data_AF-I0L5B1-F1
#
_entry.id   AF-I0L5B1-F1
#
_cell.length_a   1.000
_cell.length_b   1.000
_cell.length_c   1.000
_cell.angle_alpha   90.00
_cell.angle_beta   90.00
_cell.angle_gamma   90.00
#
_symmetry.space_group_name_H-M   'P 1'
#
loop_
_entity.id
_entity.type
_entity.pdbx_description
1 polymer ?
#
loop_
_entity_poly.entity_id
_entity_poly.type
_entity_poly.pdbx_seq_one_letter_code
_entity_poly.pdbx_strand_id
1 'polypeptide(L)'
;MTDIRVPVDGADPSVERNLVDQLEGPYPGTVRRVVVPLAATGVAAVDWTSRHPLLTVVLRRDLVEETVRVSVTVDPGGAGERVLPPVVFAPWSAAGASVPAYAPDTADEPLVAPFSVGVTAERGVDGAAATAVTGTALTALVELAVVEGNLGRLLYLVSYEKHRLRRAAREVHAYRTLAHARRDALDRIGADVGVARFVDELVHEPASGDVYARRLAPPAREPDAAYAKRLGLYRRFLLPTPGAVRRLLNGPGADTDPNAGLFADLPGGARFTVREDDDRFAVAIRLVAAGDPQHRTNFLAQLRRDRLVLPANTPPNNTTHAGRALPSGRLAEITALRASLRQSYAFDSAHAVAPPLATALDRAGRVCRALGSTLVWQVTRAQDDAGGSRYELGLGVDVSLPTPAQATDLRNRVLDTGRTVTADRTAEALIAAARAAGLPTVAADGEAVWLWRVCGVQTTHRVSTTRMYLSHLPTRGLAVTAPSAATVGADAAVEAQFHAPGDPGGNALLLAGLAAAATAWTGAGEPAWTPLTDAAARTRWAGVPTRPAGQPVDQVLAAAGLPAVRDPAPVVAALNRLPDELVETIELPAALASALIAGQPAAADRLARLVGLLRDQHLAAALPLVDTGNRVLLVCSVIGLPQAGLNLAERRTTGFRWYTVGLGGGTADIKAVGARTTLRPTHAGLVAVVALSYVRTGRTDPYEFRVELPDSVALTLAQYERLMNTLTRVCPLGVEINTFGIRRDHVDLDADGDAEPLRPAVARTFRTFQQRRHRGVYDQL
;
A
#
# COMPACT_ATOMS: atom_id res chain seq x y z
N MET A 1 25.99 -31.85 41.04
CA MET A 1 26.81 -30.63 41.22
C MET A 1 25.85 -29.46 41.31
N THR A 2 25.49 -29.09 42.54
CA THR A 2 24.65 -27.93 42.84
C THR A 2 25.44 -26.67 42.56
N ASP A 3 24.92 -25.87 41.63
CA ASP A 3 25.47 -24.60 41.14
C ASP A 3 25.40 -23.57 42.29
N ILE A 4 26.46 -23.50 43.11
CA ILE A 4 26.68 -22.42 44.08
C ILE A 4 27.09 -21.19 43.27
N ARG A 5 26.10 -20.51 42.70
CA ARG A 5 26.26 -19.12 42.30
C ARG A 5 25.94 -18.26 43.51
N VAL A 6 26.93 -18.02 44.36
CA VAL A 6 26.88 -16.83 45.22
C VAL A 6 26.77 -15.65 44.25
N PRO A 7 25.69 -14.86 44.27
CA PRO A 7 25.65 -13.65 43.48
C PRO A 7 26.77 -12.75 44.00
N VAL A 8 27.86 -12.65 43.24
CA VAL A 8 29.06 -11.85 43.55
C VAL A 8 28.71 -10.36 43.77
N ASP A 9 27.49 -9.96 43.43
CA ASP A 9 26.98 -8.60 43.47
C ASP A 9 26.02 -8.31 44.62
N GLY A 10 25.74 -9.25 45.53
CA GLY A 10 24.85 -9.02 46.67
C GLY A 10 23.45 -8.52 46.28
N ALA A 11 22.68 -8.00 47.25
CA ALA A 11 21.33 -7.46 47.02
C ALA A 11 21.32 -5.93 46.85
N ASP A 12 22.38 -5.23 47.27
CA ASP A 12 22.48 -3.78 47.21
C ASP A 12 23.14 -3.33 45.89
N PRO A 13 22.67 -2.25 45.23
CA PRO A 13 23.34 -1.71 44.06
C PRO A 13 24.77 -1.20 44.34
N SER A 14 25.09 -0.83 45.58
CA SER A 14 26.42 -0.37 46.02
C SER A 14 27.41 -1.53 46.12
N VAL A 15 28.37 -1.58 45.18
CA VAL A 15 29.43 -2.59 45.17
C VAL A 15 30.28 -2.50 46.42
N GLU A 16 30.59 -1.28 46.85
CA GLU A 16 31.34 -1.01 48.07
C GLU A 16 30.68 -1.63 49.31
N ARG A 17 29.35 -1.45 49.45
CA ARG A 17 28.61 -2.06 50.57
C ARG A 17 28.66 -3.59 50.52
N ASN A 18 28.43 -4.18 49.34
CA ASN A 18 28.50 -5.65 49.21
C ASN A 18 29.89 -6.20 49.52
N LEU A 19 30.96 -5.48 49.15
CA LEU A 19 32.34 -5.89 49.48
C LEU A 19 32.60 -5.83 50.99
N VAL A 20 32.04 -4.84 51.69
CA VAL A 20 32.13 -4.75 53.16
C VAL A 20 31.32 -5.86 53.83
N ASP A 21 30.10 -6.13 53.34
CA ASP A 21 29.20 -7.15 53.89
C ASP A 21 29.72 -8.58 53.67
N GLN A 22 30.62 -8.78 52.69
CA GLN A 22 31.28 -10.07 52.39
C GLN A 22 32.56 -10.31 53.22
N LEU A 23 33.00 -9.37 54.05
CA LEU A 23 34.15 -9.59 54.93
C LEU A 23 33.81 -10.63 56.00
N GLU A 24 34.72 -11.58 56.23
CA GLU A 24 34.57 -12.63 57.24
C GLU A 24 35.70 -12.58 58.28
N GLY A 25 35.50 -13.29 59.41
CA GLY A 25 36.51 -13.41 60.46
C GLY A 25 36.80 -12.08 61.16
N PRO A 26 38.08 -11.67 61.34
CA PRO A 26 38.44 -10.44 62.06
C PRO A 26 38.32 -9.16 61.21
N TYR A 27 38.16 -9.28 59.88
CA TYR A 27 38.17 -8.13 58.96
C TYR A 27 36.99 -7.16 59.11
N PRO A 28 35.74 -7.58 59.42
CA PRO A 28 34.62 -6.66 59.65
C PRO A 28 34.89 -5.61 60.74
N GLY A 29 35.70 -5.90 61.75
CA GLY A 29 36.05 -4.92 62.80
C GLY A 29 36.98 -3.79 62.32
N THR A 30 37.58 -3.93 61.13
CA THR A 30 38.55 -2.98 60.58
C THR A 30 37.93 -1.98 59.61
N VAL A 31 36.70 -2.23 59.14
CA VAL A 31 35.97 -1.40 58.18
C VAL A 31 34.60 -1.06 58.71
N ARG A 32 34.18 0.20 58.54
CA ARG A 32 32.81 0.61 58.84
C ARG A 32 32.31 1.49 57.69
N ARG A 33 31.19 1.11 57.06
CA ARG A 33 30.47 1.96 56.11
C ARG A 33 29.22 2.50 56.79
N VAL A 34 29.08 3.82 56.85
CA VAL A 34 27.90 4.49 57.42
C VAL A 34 27.29 5.39 56.36
N VAL A 35 25.99 5.22 56.10
CA VAL A 35 25.23 6.15 55.25
C VAL A 35 25.01 7.43 56.06
N VAL A 36 25.37 8.57 55.48
CA VAL A 36 25.14 9.88 56.08
C VAL A 36 23.83 10.45 55.54
N PRO A 37 22.80 10.65 56.38
CA PRO A 37 21.54 11.22 55.93
C PRO A 37 21.74 12.61 55.33
N LEU A 38 21.36 12.76 54.05
CA LEU A 38 21.37 14.04 53.36
C LEU A 38 19.99 14.71 53.50
N ALA A 39 19.95 15.90 54.09
CA ALA A 39 18.72 16.67 54.19
C ALA A 39 18.32 17.25 52.82
N ALA A 40 17.02 17.56 52.63
CA ALA A 40 16.53 18.19 51.41
C ALA A 40 17.15 19.60 51.16
N THR A 41 17.70 20.22 52.20
CA THR A 41 18.48 21.46 52.12
C THR A 41 19.88 21.29 51.56
N GLY A 42 20.32 20.05 51.29
CA GLY A 42 21.66 19.72 50.82
C GLY A 42 22.70 19.61 51.93
N VAL A 43 22.31 19.65 53.20
CA VAL A 43 23.23 19.56 54.35
C VAL A 43 23.22 18.15 54.95
N ALA A 44 24.39 17.65 55.29
CA ALA A 44 24.58 16.38 55.99
C ALA A 44 25.62 16.54 57.11
N ALA A 45 25.43 15.82 58.22
CA ALA A 45 26.33 15.88 59.37
C ALA A 45 26.94 14.50 59.65
N VAL A 46 28.27 14.49 59.82
CA VAL A 46 29.00 13.35 60.39
C VAL A 46 29.24 13.72 61.85
N ASP A 47 28.30 13.31 62.72
CA ASP A 47 28.22 13.72 64.13
C ASP A 47 29.06 12.84 65.08
N TRP A 48 29.91 11.98 64.53
CA TRP A 48 30.79 11.09 65.28
C TRP A 48 32.27 11.27 64.89
N THR A 49 33.16 10.94 65.81
CA THR A 49 34.59 10.84 65.53
C THR A 49 34.86 9.61 64.67
N SER A 50 35.45 9.79 63.49
CA SER A 50 35.63 8.74 62.49
C SER A 50 37.10 8.35 62.30
N ARG A 51 37.39 7.07 62.06
CA ARG A 51 38.77 6.57 61.89
C ARG A 51 39.15 6.46 60.42
N HIS A 52 40.16 7.20 59.97
CA HIS A 52 40.58 7.24 58.56
C HIS A 52 39.39 7.36 57.58
N PRO A 53 38.49 8.34 57.74
CA PRO A 53 37.27 8.39 56.94
C PRO A 53 37.56 8.68 55.46
N LEU A 54 36.73 8.15 54.58
CA LEU A 54 36.59 8.51 53.18
C LEU A 54 35.12 8.83 52.94
N LEU A 55 34.81 10.10 52.67
CA LEU A 55 33.48 10.52 52.26
C LEU A 55 33.32 10.24 50.78
N THR A 56 32.30 9.44 50.44
CA THR A 56 31.92 9.15 49.07
C THR A 56 30.52 9.69 48.78
N VAL A 57 30.33 10.11 47.53
CA VAL A 57 28.99 10.37 46.98
C VAL A 57 28.60 9.14 46.20
N VAL A 58 27.41 8.60 46.48
CA VAL A 58 26.86 7.39 45.87
C VAL A 58 25.65 7.76 45.02
N LEU A 59 25.61 7.30 43.78
CA LEU A 59 24.48 7.55 42.89
C LEU A 59 23.31 6.60 43.21
N ARG A 60 22.08 7.10 43.31
CA ARG A 60 20.90 6.27 43.67
C ARG A 60 20.10 5.71 42.49
N ARG A 61 20.39 6.15 41.26
CA ARG A 61 19.72 5.71 40.03
C ARG A 61 20.72 5.52 38.89
N ASP A 62 20.35 4.76 37.88
CA ASP A 62 21.13 4.66 36.65
C ASP A 62 21.08 5.97 35.85
N LEU A 63 22.21 6.35 35.24
CA LEU A 63 22.28 7.40 34.22
C LEU A 63 22.23 6.80 32.83
N VAL A 64 21.71 7.59 31.89
CA VAL A 64 21.70 7.29 30.45
C VAL A 64 22.74 8.20 29.77
N GLU A 65 22.31 9.15 28.93
CA GLU A 65 23.19 10.11 28.25
C GLU A 65 23.52 11.35 29.12
N GLU A 66 22.93 11.43 30.31
CA GLU A 66 23.12 12.55 31.23
C GLU A 66 24.39 12.38 32.09
N THR A 67 24.99 13.52 32.43
CA THR A 67 26.07 13.67 33.40
C THR A 67 25.53 14.32 34.67
N VAL A 68 25.98 13.85 35.83
CA VAL A 68 25.66 14.47 37.12
C VAL A 68 26.93 15.06 37.71
N ARG A 69 26.92 16.37 37.99
CA ARG A 69 28.00 17.05 38.73
C ARG A 69 27.53 17.36 40.13
N VAL A 70 28.30 16.97 41.14
CA VAL A 70 27.99 17.17 42.55
C VAL A 70 29.09 18.01 43.17
N SER A 71 28.75 19.21 43.65
CA SER A 71 29.66 20.07 44.37
C SER A 71 29.51 19.81 45.86
N VAL A 72 30.64 19.65 46.54
CA VAL A 72 30.68 19.31 47.96
C VAL A 72 31.50 20.35 48.70
N THR A 73 30.96 20.84 49.81
CA THR A 73 31.64 21.73 50.74
C THR A 73 31.72 21.06 52.10
N VAL A 74 32.82 21.23 52.83
CA VAL A 74 33.04 20.61 54.15
C VAL A 74 33.39 21.68 55.16
N ASP A 75 32.75 21.64 56.32
CA ASP A 75 33.05 22.48 57.47
C ASP A 75 33.48 21.62 58.68
N PRO A 76 34.79 21.54 58.97
CA PRO A 76 35.33 20.80 60.11
C PRO A 76 35.10 21.60 61.40
N GLY A 77 33.97 21.36 62.06
CA GLY A 77 33.70 21.89 63.41
C GLY A 77 33.49 23.40 63.49
N GLY A 78 33.04 24.07 62.42
CA GLY A 78 32.78 25.51 62.40
C GLY A 78 34.03 26.37 62.11
N ALA A 79 35.14 25.75 61.70
CA ALA A 79 36.40 26.43 61.39
C ALA A 79 36.41 27.12 60.01
N GLY A 80 35.34 26.97 59.23
CA GLY A 80 35.15 27.63 57.94
C GLY A 80 34.90 26.63 56.81
N GLU A 81 34.00 27.00 55.89
CA GLU A 81 33.58 26.15 54.78
C GLU A 81 34.70 25.99 53.73
N ARG A 82 35.12 24.76 53.48
CA ARG A 82 36.08 24.40 52.43
C ARG A 82 35.34 23.82 51.23
N VAL A 83 35.45 24.48 50.07
CA VAL A 83 34.93 23.97 48.79
C VAL A 83 35.87 22.88 48.26
N LEU A 84 35.29 21.74 47.88
CA LEU A 84 36.02 20.61 47.31
C LEU A 84 35.84 20.54 45.78
N PRO A 85 36.74 19.87 45.06
CA PRO A 85 36.55 19.61 43.64
C PRO A 85 35.20 18.89 43.39
N PRO A 86 34.46 19.27 42.34
CA PRO A 86 33.17 18.65 42.07
C PRO A 86 33.36 17.20 41.65
N VAL A 87 32.51 16.34 42.21
CA VAL A 87 32.37 14.94 41.84
C VAL A 87 31.55 14.83 40.56
N VAL A 88 32.03 14.06 39.57
CA VAL A 88 31.35 13.90 38.28
C VAL A 88 31.00 12.44 38.02
N PHE A 89 29.71 12.16 37.88
CA PHE A 89 29.21 10.91 37.32
C PHE A 89 28.98 11.09 35.82
N ALA A 90 29.78 10.37 35.03
CA ALA A 90 29.66 10.36 33.57
C ALA A 90 28.40 9.61 33.11
N PRO A 91 27.99 9.77 31.83
CA PRO A 91 26.93 8.98 31.22
C PRO A 91 27.10 7.47 31.46
N TRP A 92 25.99 6.75 31.52
CA TRP A 92 25.94 5.30 31.75
C TRP A 92 26.43 4.82 33.13
N SER A 93 26.66 5.73 34.08
CA SER A 93 26.97 5.36 35.46
C SER A 93 25.78 4.64 36.11
N ALA A 94 26.05 3.53 36.79
CA ALA A 94 25.02 2.71 37.42
C ALA A 94 24.62 3.25 38.80
N ALA A 95 23.41 2.95 39.25
CA ALA A 95 23.03 3.07 40.65
C ALA A 95 24.02 2.30 41.53
N GLY A 96 24.36 2.87 42.69
CA GLY A 96 25.36 2.39 43.62
C GLY A 96 26.81 2.76 43.27
N ALA A 97 27.06 3.41 42.12
CA ALA A 97 28.40 3.94 41.81
C ALA A 97 28.81 5.00 42.82
N SER A 98 30.01 4.89 43.38
CA SER A 98 30.55 5.83 44.37
C SER A 98 31.83 6.53 43.89
N VAL A 99 31.93 7.83 44.14
CA VAL A 99 33.08 8.68 43.78
C VAL A 99 33.55 9.40 45.06
N PRO A 100 34.87 9.53 45.30
CA PRO A 100 35.34 10.07 46.55
C PRO A 100 35.20 11.60 46.52
N ALA A 101 34.55 12.15 47.53
CA ALA A 101 34.34 13.59 47.65
C ALA A 101 35.37 14.22 48.58
N TYR A 102 35.65 13.58 49.73
CA TYR A 102 36.58 14.09 50.73
C TYR A 102 37.36 12.97 51.40
N ALA A 103 38.68 13.14 51.47
CA ALA A 103 39.60 12.28 52.21
C ALA A 103 40.50 13.18 53.07
N PRO A 104 40.21 13.34 54.38
CA PRO A 104 41.09 14.08 55.28
C PRO A 104 42.45 13.41 55.36
N ASP A 105 43.49 14.22 55.52
CA ASP A 105 44.82 13.73 55.83
C ASP A 105 44.82 13.19 57.26
N THR A 106 45.27 11.94 57.39
CA THR A 106 45.24 11.17 58.63
C THR A 106 46.56 10.45 58.85
N ALA A 107 47.66 10.98 58.28
CA ALA A 107 48.99 10.39 58.39
C ALA A 107 49.50 10.41 59.85
N ASP A 108 49.29 11.53 60.55
CA ASP A 108 49.76 11.72 61.93
C ASP A 108 48.64 11.46 62.96
N GLU A 109 47.40 11.80 62.63
CA GLU A 109 46.22 11.58 63.49
C GLU A 109 45.17 10.70 62.78
N PRO A 110 44.94 9.45 63.24
CA PRO A 110 44.04 8.53 62.56
C PRO A 110 42.55 8.81 62.81
N LEU A 111 42.23 9.66 63.80
CA LEU A 111 40.87 10.01 64.20
C LEU A 111 40.53 11.43 63.73
N VAL A 112 39.37 11.59 63.10
CA VAL A 112 38.88 12.87 62.59
C VAL A 112 37.63 13.27 63.38
N ALA A 113 37.63 14.49 63.90
CA ALA A 113 36.50 15.06 64.64
C ALA A 113 35.24 15.20 63.74
N PRO A 114 34.04 15.31 64.35
CA PRO A 114 32.79 15.56 63.63
C PRO A 114 32.87 16.74 62.65
N PHE A 115 32.23 16.62 61.49
CA PHE A 115 32.19 17.67 60.45
C PHE A 115 30.84 17.70 59.73
N SER A 116 30.51 18.84 59.13
CA SER A 116 29.31 19.00 58.30
C SER A 116 29.66 19.15 56.83
N VAL A 117 28.72 18.78 55.97
CA VAL A 117 28.91 18.74 54.51
C VAL A 117 27.73 19.43 53.83
N GLY A 118 28.01 20.38 52.95
CA GLY A 118 27.06 20.95 51.99
C GLY A 118 27.18 20.25 50.63
N VAL A 119 26.04 19.94 50.01
CA VAL A 119 25.96 19.25 48.73
C VAL A 119 24.99 19.96 47.81
N THR A 120 25.46 20.28 46.61
CA THR A 120 24.60 20.72 45.49
C THR A 120 24.86 19.84 44.28
N ALA A 121 23.86 19.66 43.41
CA ALA A 121 24.03 18.86 42.21
C ALA A 121 23.40 19.53 40.98
N GLU A 122 24.00 19.26 39.83
CA GLU A 122 23.54 19.68 38.50
C GLU A 122 23.46 18.47 37.58
N ARG A 123 22.45 18.45 36.70
CA ARG A 123 22.30 17.46 35.63
C ARG A 123 22.52 18.13 34.28
N GLY A 124 23.33 17.54 33.42
CA GLY A 124 23.55 18.02 32.07
C GLY A 124 23.46 16.89 31.06
N VAL A 125 23.09 17.21 29.83
CA VAL A 125 23.28 16.34 28.66
C VAL A 125 24.26 17.07 27.75
N ASP A 126 25.13 16.35 27.05
CA ASP A 126 26.11 16.95 26.14
C ASP A 126 25.42 17.93 25.17
N GLY A 127 25.88 19.18 25.15
CA GLY A 127 25.34 20.26 24.31
C GLY A 127 24.13 21.01 24.86
N ALA A 128 23.63 20.67 26.06
CA ALA A 128 22.54 21.37 26.73
C ALA A 128 23.00 22.08 28.02
N ALA A 129 22.28 23.12 28.43
CA ALA A 129 22.53 23.82 29.69
C ALA A 129 22.25 22.90 30.89
N ALA A 130 23.16 22.89 31.87
CA ALA A 130 23.00 22.08 33.07
C ALA A 130 21.85 22.63 33.94
N THR A 131 21.03 21.73 34.50
CA THR A 131 19.88 22.05 35.33
C THR A 131 20.20 21.72 36.79
N ALA A 132 20.02 22.68 37.70
CA ALA A 132 20.21 22.48 39.13
C ALA A 132 19.19 21.47 39.70
N VAL A 133 19.64 20.62 40.62
CA VAL A 133 18.82 19.63 41.32
C VAL A 133 18.77 20.00 42.80
N THR A 134 17.57 20.29 43.31
CA THR A 134 17.36 20.76 44.68
C THR A 134 16.29 19.94 45.41
N GLY A 135 16.19 20.11 46.73
CA GLY A 135 15.12 19.52 47.53
C GLY A 135 15.16 17.99 47.57
N THR A 136 13.98 17.38 47.52
CA THR A 136 13.83 15.91 47.51
C THR A 136 14.38 15.25 46.25
N ALA A 137 14.53 15.98 45.14
CA ALA A 137 15.14 15.46 43.92
C ALA A 137 16.66 15.25 44.07
N LEU A 138 17.32 15.98 44.98
CA LEU A 138 18.73 15.82 45.31
C LEU A 138 18.95 14.52 46.09
N THR A 139 18.16 14.29 47.14
CA THR A 139 18.25 13.09 47.99
C THR A 139 17.75 11.80 47.30
N ALA A 140 16.97 11.95 46.23
CA ALA A 140 16.63 10.85 45.31
C ALA A 140 17.73 10.57 44.27
N LEU A 141 18.64 11.53 44.03
CA LEU A 141 19.72 11.39 43.05
C LEU A 141 20.99 10.81 43.67
N VAL A 142 21.38 11.33 44.84
CA VAL A 142 22.64 10.97 45.50
C VAL A 142 22.44 10.65 46.98
N GLU A 143 23.33 9.81 47.49
CA GLU A 143 23.51 9.45 48.89
C GLU A 143 24.96 9.82 49.28
N LEU A 144 25.18 10.19 50.54
CA LEU A 144 26.53 10.31 51.10
C LEU A 144 26.83 9.08 51.96
N ALA A 145 28.05 8.58 51.88
CA ALA A 145 28.52 7.51 52.75
C ALA A 145 29.94 7.79 53.24
N VAL A 146 30.20 7.47 54.51
CA VAL A 146 31.55 7.50 55.10
C VAL A 146 32.04 6.07 55.23
N VAL A 147 33.23 5.81 54.70
CA VAL A 147 33.94 4.54 54.83
C VAL A 147 35.17 4.74 55.69
N GLU A 148 35.22 4.01 56.80
CA GLU A 148 36.29 4.11 57.80
C GLU A 148 37.32 2.99 57.65
N GLY A 149 38.57 3.33 57.99
CA GLY A 149 39.69 2.40 58.02
C GLY A 149 40.43 2.23 56.69
N ASN A 150 41.71 1.84 56.78
CA ASN A 150 42.57 1.63 55.61
C ASN A 150 42.09 0.49 54.70
N LEU A 151 41.54 -0.59 55.29
CA LEU A 151 40.92 -1.66 54.51
C LEU A 151 39.67 -1.16 53.78
N GLY A 152 38.88 -0.27 54.40
CA GLY A 152 37.71 0.35 53.77
C GLY A 152 38.09 1.20 52.56
N ARG A 153 39.12 2.05 52.71
CA ARG A 153 39.71 2.82 51.60
C ARG A 153 40.23 1.93 50.47
N LEU A 154 40.84 0.78 50.79
CA LEU A 154 41.28 -0.21 49.80
C LEU A 154 40.11 -0.88 49.07
N LEU A 155 39.06 -1.30 49.80
CA LEU A 155 37.85 -1.88 49.21
C LEU A 155 37.12 -0.87 48.33
N TYR A 156 37.12 0.41 48.69
CA TYR A 156 36.63 1.47 47.85
C TYR A 156 37.36 1.50 46.49
N LEU A 157 38.70 1.46 46.47
CA LEU A 157 39.47 1.46 45.21
C LEU A 157 39.09 0.27 44.31
N VAL A 158 38.92 -0.92 44.90
CA VAL A 158 38.44 -2.11 44.16
C VAL A 158 37.02 -1.90 43.63
N SER A 159 36.14 -1.32 44.45
CA SER A 159 34.76 -1.00 44.05
C SER A 159 34.73 0.02 42.90
N TYR A 160 35.61 1.02 42.93
CA TYR A 160 35.71 2.07 41.92
C TYR A 160 36.11 1.52 40.56
N GLU A 161 37.12 0.65 40.49
CA GLU A 161 37.49 -0.01 39.23
C GLU A 161 36.37 -0.92 38.71
N LYS A 162 35.66 -1.64 39.60
CA LYS A 162 34.46 -2.40 39.22
C LYS A 162 33.36 -1.50 38.66
N HIS A 163 33.12 -0.33 39.24
CA HIS A 163 32.16 0.66 38.73
C HIS A 163 32.59 1.22 37.37
N ARG A 164 33.88 1.52 37.19
CA ARG A 164 34.44 1.98 35.91
C ARG A 164 34.26 0.94 34.81
N LEU A 165 34.54 -0.34 35.09
CA LEU A 165 34.32 -1.45 34.15
C LEU A 165 32.84 -1.63 33.81
N ARG A 166 31.96 -1.58 34.81
CA ARG A 166 30.50 -1.65 34.59
C ARG A 166 30.01 -0.50 33.71
N ARG A 167 30.48 0.74 33.95
CA ARG A 167 30.13 1.90 33.12
C ARG A 167 30.58 1.69 31.68
N ALA A 168 31.84 1.31 31.47
CA ALA A 168 32.38 1.05 30.13
C ALA A 168 31.58 -0.06 29.41
N ALA A 169 31.21 -1.13 30.12
CA ALA A 169 30.37 -2.19 29.57
C ALA A 169 28.97 -1.70 29.18
N ARG A 170 28.33 -0.86 30.01
CA ARG A 170 27.01 -0.26 29.72
C ARG A 170 27.07 0.68 28.52
N GLU A 171 28.11 1.51 28.42
CA GLU A 171 28.34 2.39 27.27
C GLU A 171 28.54 1.59 25.97
N VAL A 172 29.42 0.57 25.98
CA VAL A 172 29.64 -0.31 24.83
C VAL A 172 28.35 -1.03 24.43
N HIS A 173 27.55 -1.48 25.41
CA HIS A 173 26.26 -2.09 25.14
C HIS A 173 25.28 -1.10 24.50
N ALA A 174 25.20 0.12 25.01
CA ALA A 174 24.37 1.18 24.45
C ALA A 174 24.75 1.47 22.99
N TYR A 175 26.04 1.61 22.68
CA TYR A 175 26.54 1.87 21.33
C TYR A 175 26.32 0.72 20.33
N ARG A 176 25.96 -0.49 20.79
CA ARG A 176 25.52 -1.58 19.90
C ARG A 176 24.06 -1.46 19.45
N THR A 177 23.30 -0.54 20.07
CA THR A 177 21.92 -0.25 19.71
C THR A 177 21.85 1.01 18.83
N LEU A 178 20.98 1.00 17.82
CA LEU A 178 20.88 2.12 16.88
C LEU A 178 20.48 3.44 17.55
N ALA A 179 19.69 3.38 18.63
CA ALA A 179 19.21 4.57 19.34
C ALA A 179 20.36 5.41 19.94
N HIS A 180 21.38 4.73 20.49
CA HIS A 180 22.49 5.37 21.19
C HIS A 180 23.82 5.32 20.43
N ALA A 181 23.92 4.56 19.33
CA ALA A 181 25.11 4.53 18.50
C ALA A 181 25.43 5.93 17.93
N ARG A 182 26.70 6.32 18.01
CA ARG A 182 27.25 7.57 17.48
C ARG A 182 28.59 7.29 16.80
N ARG A 183 29.00 8.16 15.88
CA ARG A 183 30.32 8.14 15.21
C ARG A 183 30.66 6.73 14.66
N ASP A 184 31.84 6.21 14.99
CA ASP A 184 32.36 4.92 14.52
C ASP A 184 31.44 3.72 14.87
N ALA A 185 30.72 3.77 16.00
CA ALA A 185 29.77 2.71 16.33
C ALA A 185 28.62 2.65 15.31
N LEU A 186 28.15 3.81 14.85
CA LEU A 186 27.11 3.92 13.84
C LEU A 186 27.63 3.48 12.46
N ASP A 187 28.87 3.83 12.13
CA ASP A 187 29.52 3.41 10.88
C ASP A 187 29.71 1.88 10.82
N ARG A 188 30.08 1.23 11.95
CA ARG A 188 30.12 -0.24 12.05
C ARG A 188 28.75 -0.89 11.86
N ILE A 189 27.71 -0.33 12.48
CA ILE A 189 26.32 -0.82 12.26
C ILE A 189 25.94 -0.69 10.78
N GLY A 190 26.34 0.39 10.11
CA GLY A 190 26.13 0.56 8.68
C GLY A 190 26.87 -0.47 7.83
N ALA A 191 28.14 -0.75 8.14
CA ALA A 191 28.93 -1.78 7.48
C ALA A 191 28.27 -3.17 7.60
N ASP A 192 27.70 -3.50 8.76
CA ASP A 192 26.99 -4.75 9.00
C ASP A 192 25.76 -4.95 8.10
N VAL A 193 25.11 -3.86 7.67
CA VAL A 193 23.96 -3.90 6.76
C VAL A 193 24.29 -3.48 5.32
N GLY A 194 25.56 -3.14 5.03
CA GLY A 194 26.02 -2.71 3.71
C GLY A 194 25.55 -1.30 3.32
N VAL A 195 25.35 -0.43 4.30
CA VAL A 195 24.88 0.94 4.12
C VAL A 195 25.99 1.87 4.60
N ALA A 196 26.65 2.58 3.69
CA ALA A 196 27.73 3.52 4.02
C ALA A 196 27.20 4.94 4.21
N ARG A 197 27.89 5.74 5.03
CA ARG A 197 27.61 7.17 5.24
C ARG A 197 27.83 7.97 3.96
N PHE A 198 26.97 8.94 3.67
CA PHE A 198 27.16 9.77 2.48
C PHE A 198 28.31 10.76 2.61
N VAL A 199 29.02 10.95 1.50
CA VAL A 199 30.09 11.95 1.30
C VAL A 199 29.71 12.95 0.20
N ASP A 200 28.47 12.85 -0.28
CA ASP A 200 27.89 13.57 -1.39
C ASP A 200 26.41 13.89 -1.10
N GLU A 201 25.90 14.90 -1.79
CA GLU A 201 24.49 15.31 -1.78
C GLU A 201 23.96 15.31 -3.22
N LEU A 202 22.65 15.11 -3.39
CA LEU A 202 22.03 15.26 -4.69
C LEU A 202 21.73 16.74 -4.95
N VAL A 203 22.00 17.16 -6.19
CA VAL A 203 21.74 18.52 -6.67
C VAL A 203 21.01 18.43 -8.00
N HIS A 204 19.98 19.25 -8.19
CA HIS A 204 19.32 19.46 -9.46
C HIS A 204 19.95 20.65 -10.19
N GLU A 205 20.11 20.54 -11.51
CA GLU A 205 20.53 21.64 -12.38
C GLU A 205 19.36 22.09 -13.26
N PRO A 206 18.76 23.28 -12.99
CA PRO A 206 17.55 23.72 -13.69
C PRO A 206 17.71 23.89 -15.21
N ALA A 207 18.92 24.23 -15.67
CA ALA A 207 19.19 24.48 -17.09
C ALA A 207 19.19 23.19 -17.93
N SER A 208 19.75 22.11 -17.40
CA SER A 208 19.81 20.81 -18.07
C SER A 208 18.60 19.94 -17.70
N GLY A 209 18.01 20.14 -16.52
CA GLY A 209 16.98 19.29 -15.92
C GLY A 209 17.54 17.97 -15.40
N ASP A 210 18.85 17.92 -15.12
CA ASP A 210 19.57 16.73 -14.67
C ASP A 210 19.75 16.75 -13.14
N VAL A 211 19.77 15.56 -12.55
CA VAL A 211 20.05 15.35 -11.11
C VAL A 211 21.37 14.59 -10.98
N TYR A 212 22.33 15.13 -10.24
CA TYR A 212 23.65 14.52 -10.03
C TYR A 212 24.11 14.58 -8.57
N ALA A 213 25.09 13.74 -8.23
CA ALA A 213 25.71 13.74 -6.91
C ALA A 213 26.89 14.73 -6.86
N ARG A 214 26.79 15.73 -5.99
CA ARG A 214 27.86 16.68 -5.68
C ARG A 214 28.58 16.26 -4.41
N ARG A 215 29.92 16.16 -4.45
CA ARG A 215 30.73 15.81 -3.27
C ARG A 215 30.68 16.93 -2.24
N LEU A 216 30.50 16.58 -0.97
CA LEU A 216 30.55 17.52 0.16
C LEU A 216 31.98 18.02 0.38
N ALA A 217 32.13 19.27 0.83
CA ALA A 217 33.43 19.85 1.16
C ALA A 217 34.05 19.13 2.37
N PRO A 218 35.29 18.59 2.30
CA PRO A 218 35.93 17.95 3.44
C PRO A 218 36.06 18.90 4.64
N PRO A 219 35.85 18.45 5.89
CA PRO A 219 35.61 17.07 6.34
C PRO A 219 34.11 16.69 6.43
N ALA A 220 33.21 17.45 5.80
CA ALA A 220 31.77 17.25 5.94
C ALA A 220 31.32 15.86 5.46
N ARG A 221 30.47 15.23 6.28
CA ARG A 221 29.82 13.95 6.02
C ARG A 221 28.38 14.03 6.53
N GLU A 222 27.54 13.09 6.11
CA GLU A 222 26.18 12.96 6.64
C GLU A 222 26.16 12.95 8.19
N PRO A 223 25.31 13.76 8.84
CA PRO A 223 25.19 13.80 10.30
C PRO A 223 24.69 12.47 10.89
N ASP A 224 25.12 12.15 12.12
CA ASP A 224 24.74 10.91 12.82
C ASP A 224 23.21 10.71 12.90
N ALA A 225 22.45 11.79 13.14
CA ALA A 225 20.99 11.71 13.23
C ALA A 225 20.33 11.33 11.89
N ALA A 226 20.80 11.89 10.77
CA ALA A 226 20.31 11.55 9.44
C ALA A 226 20.70 10.12 9.07
N TYR A 227 21.95 9.75 9.34
CA TYR A 227 22.46 8.42 9.06
C TYR A 227 21.76 7.33 9.89
N ALA A 228 21.51 7.58 11.18
CA ALA A 228 20.77 6.65 12.04
C ALA A 228 19.34 6.41 11.56
N LYS A 229 18.64 7.47 11.09
CA LYS A 229 17.31 7.34 10.47
C LYS A 229 17.35 6.42 9.25
N ARG A 230 18.36 6.58 8.38
CA ARG A 230 18.56 5.74 7.19
C ARG A 230 18.86 4.28 7.53
N LEU A 231 19.72 4.04 8.52
CA LEU A 231 20.03 2.68 9.02
C LEU A 231 18.81 1.98 9.65
N GLY A 232 17.87 2.74 10.20
CA GLY A 232 16.62 2.22 10.77
C GLY A 232 15.81 1.36 9.80
N LEU A 233 15.91 1.63 8.49
CA LEU A 233 15.23 0.86 7.45
C LEU A 233 15.75 -0.58 7.30
N TYR A 234 17.04 -0.79 7.54
CA TYR A 234 17.73 -2.05 7.20
C TYR A 234 17.91 -3.01 8.37
N ARG A 235 17.73 -2.54 9.62
CA ARG A 235 17.87 -3.36 10.83
C ARG A 235 16.69 -4.29 11.11
N ARG A 236 15.51 -4.03 10.53
CA ARG A 236 14.28 -4.80 10.80
C ARG A 236 14.06 -5.86 9.74
N PHE A 237 13.65 -7.06 10.15
CA PHE A 237 13.03 -8.03 9.25
C PHE A 237 11.63 -7.50 8.89
N LEU A 238 11.47 -7.10 7.63
CA LEU A 238 10.22 -6.55 7.13
C LEU A 238 9.53 -7.61 6.27
N LEU A 239 8.37 -8.06 6.71
CA LEU A 239 7.44 -8.82 5.87
C LEU A 239 6.57 -7.82 5.12
N PRO A 240 6.52 -7.86 3.78
CA PRO A 240 5.82 -6.87 2.98
C PRO A 240 4.31 -7.14 2.97
N THR A 241 3.69 -7.02 4.14
CA THR A 241 2.23 -7.07 4.30
C THR A 241 1.66 -5.66 4.18
N PRO A 242 0.40 -5.49 3.74
CA PRO A 242 -0.20 -4.16 3.55
C PRO A 242 -0.12 -3.29 4.81
N GLY A 243 -0.43 -3.90 5.96
CA GLY A 243 -0.34 -3.23 7.26
C GLY A 243 1.10 -2.91 7.69
N ALA A 244 2.10 -3.70 7.28
CA ALA A 244 3.50 -3.40 7.53
C ALA A 244 4.00 -2.23 6.66
N VAL A 245 3.65 -2.21 5.37
CA VAL A 245 3.97 -1.10 4.46
C VAL A 245 3.33 0.19 4.97
N ARG A 246 2.04 0.17 5.30
CA ARG A 246 1.33 1.34 5.85
C ARG A 246 1.95 1.83 7.16
N ARG A 247 2.27 0.94 8.10
CA ARG A 247 2.94 1.31 9.36
C ARG A 247 4.35 1.86 9.14
N LEU A 248 5.07 1.38 8.13
CA LEU A 248 6.42 1.86 7.81
C LEU A 248 6.38 3.29 7.24
N LEU A 249 5.44 3.54 6.32
CA LEU A 249 5.26 4.84 5.67
C LEU A 249 4.65 5.88 6.62
N ASN A 250 3.63 5.50 7.41
CA ASN A 250 2.79 6.45 8.15
C ASN A 250 2.91 6.36 9.68
N GLY A 251 3.50 5.28 10.21
CA GLY A 251 3.52 5.02 11.65
C GLY A 251 2.17 4.49 12.18
N PRO A 252 1.99 4.44 13.51
CA PRO A 252 0.69 4.16 14.12
C PRO A 252 -0.31 5.32 13.87
N GLY A 253 -1.60 5.08 14.13
CA GLY A 253 -2.67 6.08 14.00
C GLY A 253 -3.67 5.80 12.87
N ALA A 254 -4.80 6.51 12.92
CA ALA A 254 -5.82 6.55 11.87
C ALA A 254 -5.35 7.37 10.66
N ASP A 255 -6.08 7.29 9.55
CA ASP A 255 -5.72 8.01 8.31
C ASP A 255 -5.79 9.54 8.46
N THR A 256 -6.52 10.03 9.48
CA THR A 256 -6.62 11.47 9.83
C THR A 256 -5.53 11.96 10.77
N ASP A 257 -4.73 11.06 11.36
CA ASP A 257 -3.69 11.44 12.32
C ASP A 257 -2.42 11.93 11.59
N PRO A 258 -1.64 12.86 12.16
CA PRO A 258 -0.37 13.26 11.56
C PRO A 258 0.58 12.06 11.41
N ASN A 259 1.37 12.07 10.34
CA ASN A 259 2.35 11.02 10.05
C ASN A 259 3.36 10.89 11.20
N ALA A 260 3.43 9.69 11.78
CA ALA A 260 4.34 9.36 12.87
C ALA A 260 5.36 8.28 12.46
N GLY A 261 5.46 8.01 11.15
CA GLY A 261 6.32 7.00 10.56
C GLY A 261 7.69 7.52 10.13
N LEU A 262 8.29 6.86 9.14
CA LEU A 262 9.58 7.30 8.55
C LEU A 262 9.51 8.67 7.86
N PHE A 263 8.30 9.16 7.62
CA PHE A 263 8.00 10.39 6.89
C PHE A 263 7.24 11.40 7.76
N ALA A 264 7.52 11.42 9.06
CA ALA A 264 6.96 12.40 9.99
C ALA A 264 7.38 13.86 9.70
N ASP A 265 8.39 14.04 8.82
CA ASP A 265 8.90 15.31 8.30
C ASP A 265 8.19 15.80 7.03
N LEU A 266 7.09 15.16 6.60
CA LEU A 266 6.29 15.64 5.47
C LEU A 266 5.50 16.91 5.81
N PRO A 267 5.33 17.82 4.83
CA PRO A 267 4.49 19.01 4.98
C PRO A 267 3.10 18.66 5.52
N GLY A 268 2.63 19.41 6.53
CA GLY A 268 1.30 19.22 7.14
C GLY A 268 1.09 17.87 7.83
N GLY A 269 2.13 17.06 8.04
CA GLY A 269 2.00 15.71 8.61
C GLY A 269 1.28 14.73 7.68
N ALA A 270 1.38 14.94 6.36
CA ALA A 270 0.67 14.13 5.37
C ALA A 270 1.01 12.63 5.44
N ARG A 271 -0.01 11.79 5.20
CA ARG A 271 0.11 10.33 5.18
C ARG A 271 0.03 9.81 3.75
N PHE A 272 0.74 8.71 3.48
CA PHE A 272 0.63 7.97 2.23
C PHE A 272 -0.63 7.12 2.21
N THR A 273 -1.28 7.06 1.05
CA THR A 273 -2.31 6.06 0.77
C THR A 273 -1.68 4.90 0.02
N VAL A 274 -1.86 3.69 0.55
CA VAL A 274 -1.47 2.45 -0.13
C VAL A 274 -2.73 1.82 -0.69
N ARG A 275 -2.80 1.76 -2.02
CA ARG A 275 -3.94 1.22 -2.75
C ARG A 275 -3.58 -0.14 -3.35
N GLU A 276 -4.36 -1.15 -3.00
CA GLU A 276 -4.22 -2.54 -3.47
C GLU A 276 -5.50 -3.05 -4.14
N ASP A 277 -6.55 -2.23 -4.18
CA ASP A 277 -7.79 -2.58 -4.87
C ASP A 277 -7.50 -2.75 -6.36
N ASP A 278 -7.73 -3.95 -6.87
CA ASP A 278 -7.29 -4.33 -8.21
C ASP A 278 -8.39 -4.25 -9.28
N ASP A 279 -7.97 -3.92 -10.50
CA ASP A 279 -8.74 -4.11 -11.71
C ASP A 279 -8.58 -5.54 -12.21
N ARG A 280 -9.39 -6.43 -11.62
CA ARG A 280 -9.44 -7.84 -12.02
C ARG A 280 -9.62 -8.00 -13.53
N PHE A 281 -8.86 -8.94 -14.10
CA PHE A 281 -9.04 -9.35 -15.49
C PHE A 281 -10.45 -9.90 -15.70
N ALA A 282 -11.08 -9.44 -16.78
CA ALA A 282 -12.22 -10.08 -17.37
C ALA A 282 -11.84 -11.35 -18.10
N VAL A 283 -12.67 -12.39 -17.96
CA VAL A 283 -12.46 -13.69 -18.58
C VAL A 283 -13.71 -14.14 -19.32
N ALA A 284 -13.52 -14.65 -20.53
CA ALA A 284 -14.54 -15.32 -21.31
C ALA A 284 -13.96 -16.57 -21.97
N ILE A 285 -14.77 -17.63 -22.04
CA ILE A 285 -14.33 -18.95 -22.53
C ILE A 285 -15.31 -19.40 -23.60
N ARG A 286 -14.80 -19.82 -24.76
CA ARG A 286 -15.58 -20.41 -25.85
C ARG A 286 -15.03 -21.77 -26.25
N LEU A 287 -15.88 -22.78 -26.26
CA LEU A 287 -15.58 -24.12 -26.75
C LEU A 287 -15.72 -24.19 -28.26
N VAL A 288 -14.66 -24.65 -28.92
CA VAL A 288 -14.60 -24.90 -30.36
C VAL A 288 -14.21 -26.36 -30.59
N ALA A 289 -15.06 -27.11 -31.29
CA ALA A 289 -14.69 -28.46 -31.74
C ALA A 289 -13.72 -28.36 -32.93
N ALA A 290 -12.55 -28.97 -32.81
CA ALA A 290 -11.61 -29.13 -33.91
C ALA A 290 -11.96 -30.41 -34.67
N GLY A 291 -12.45 -30.28 -35.91
CA GLY A 291 -12.99 -31.40 -36.68
C GLY A 291 -14.44 -31.72 -36.31
N ASP A 292 -14.68 -32.89 -35.72
CA ASP A 292 -16.02 -33.40 -35.43
C ASP A 292 -16.78 -32.56 -34.36
N PRO A 293 -17.91 -31.91 -34.71
CA PRO A 293 -18.75 -31.17 -33.76
C PRO A 293 -19.24 -31.99 -32.57
N GLN A 294 -19.31 -33.32 -32.70
CA GLN A 294 -19.82 -34.21 -31.66
C GLN A 294 -18.97 -34.18 -30.39
N HIS A 295 -17.68 -33.85 -30.48
CA HIS A 295 -16.81 -33.65 -29.32
C HIS A 295 -17.36 -32.58 -28.36
N ARG A 296 -17.84 -31.46 -28.90
CA ARG A 296 -18.44 -30.37 -28.09
C ARG A 296 -19.75 -30.82 -27.47
N THR A 297 -20.63 -31.43 -28.24
CA THR A 297 -21.93 -31.92 -27.75
C THR A 297 -21.76 -32.94 -26.61
N ASN A 298 -20.85 -33.90 -26.79
CA ASN A 298 -20.56 -34.92 -25.78
C ASN A 298 -20.00 -34.30 -24.49
N PHE A 299 -19.10 -33.32 -24.61
CA PHE A 299 -18.53 -32.64 -23.45
C PHE A 299 -19.59 -31.84 -22.67
N LEU A 300 -20.46 -31.11 -23.35
CA LEU A 300 -21.55 -30.36 -22.70
C LEU A 300 -22.55 -31.30 -22.01
N ALA A 301 -22.89 -32.42 -22.64
CA ALA A 301 -23.73 -33.46 -22.02
C ALA A 301 -23.05 -34.06 -20.77
N GLN A 302 -21.75 -34.33 -20.84
CA GLN A 302 -20.97 -34.80 -19.69
C GLN A 302 -20.96 -33.77 -18.55
N LEU A 303 -20.78 -32.48 -18.85
CA LEU A 303 -20.83 -31.42 -17.84
C LEU A 303 -22.17 -31.39 -17.09
N ARG A 304 -23.30 -31.49 -17.81
CA ARG A 304 -24.65 -31.55 -17.19
C ARG A 304 -24.80 -32.76 -16.29
N ARG A 305 -24.34 -33.93 -16.77
CA ARG A 305 -24.42 -35.20 -16.03
C ARG A 305 -23.59 -35.15 -14.75
N ASP A 306 -22.33 -34.73 -14.85
CA ASP A 306 -21.32 -34.97 -13.80
C ASP A 306 -21.02 -33.75 -12.92
N ARG A 307 -21.19 -32.52 -13.43
CA ARG A 307 -20.63 -31.30 -12.79
C ARG A 307 -21.65 -30.21 -12.47
N LEU A 308 -22.60 -29.92 -13.37
CA LEU A 308 -23.52 -28.79 -13.19
C LEU A 308 -24.61 -29.09 -12.15
N VAL A 309 -25.15 -28.06 -11.53
CA VAL A 309 -26.33 -28.14 -10.66
C VAL A 309 -27.57 -27.92 -11.53
N LEU A 310 -28.46 -28.91 -11.56
CA LEU A 310 -29.80 -28.84 -12.18
C LEU A 310 -30.83 -28.48 -11.09
N PRO A 311 -31.23 -27.21 -10.92
CA PRO A 311 -31.98 -26.77 -9.73
C PRO A 311 -33.43 -27.22 -9.73
N ALA A 312 -34.06 -27.36 -10.91
CA ALA A 312 -35.45 -27.77 -11.02
C ALA A 312 -35.69 -29.17 -10.43
N ASN A 313 -36.84 -29.35 -9.76
CA ASN A 313 -37.24 -30.62 -9.17
C ASN A 313 -38.06 -31.46 -10.15
N THR A 314 -37.38 -32.05 -11.14
CA THR A 314 -38.00 -32.92 -12.13
C THR A 314 -37.45 -34.35 -12.02
N PRO A 315 -38.22 -35.39 -12.40
CA PRO A 315 -37.71 -36.76 -12.38
C PRO A 315 -36.39 -36.97 -13.15
N PRO A 316 -36.18 -36.37 -14.35
CA PRO A 316 -34.90 -36.47 -15.06
C PRO A 316 -33.73 -35.85 -14.29
N ASN A 317 -33.93 -34.67 -13.69
CA ASN A 317 -32.88 -34.01 -12.92
C ASN A 317 -32.55 -34.78 -11.64
N ASN A 318 -33.56 -35.32 -10.96
CA ASN A 318 -33.38 -36.14 -9.75
C ASN A 318 -32.60 -37.42 -10.06
N THR A 319 -32.94 -38.10 -11.16
CA THR A 319 -32.22 -39.28 -11.64
C THR A 319 -30.76 -38.96 -11.98
N THR A 320 -30.53 -37.83 -12.67
CA THR A 320 -29.19 -37.39 -13.04
C THR A 320 -28.30 -37.13 -11.82
N HIS A 321 -28.82 -36.47 -10.78
CA HIS A 321 -28.07 -36.23 -9.55
C HIS A 321 -27.85 -37.51 -8.73
N ALA A 322 -28.87 -38.38 -8.66
CA ALA A 322 -28.76 -39.65 -7.93
C ALA A 322 -27.75 -40.61 -8.56
N GLY A 323 -27.57 -40.56 -9.89
CA GLY A 323 -26.59 -41.37 -10.61
C GLY A 323 -25.14 -40.90 -10.52
N ARG A 324 -24.82 -39.81 -9.79
CA ARG A 324 -23.45 -39.29 -9.69
C ARG A 324 -22.62 -40.10 -8.71
N ALA A 325 -21.40 -40.44 -9.11
CA ALA A 325 -20.39 -41.04 -8.24
C ALA A 325 -19.79 -39.98 -7.28
N LEU A 326 -20.58 -39.53 -6.31
CA LEU A 326 -20.19 -38.57 -5.27
C LEU A 326 -20.39 -39.16 -3.86
N PRO A 327 -19.59 -38.77 -2.86
CA PRO A 327 -19.83 -39.15 -1.47
C PRO A 327 -21.23 -38.72 -1.01
N SER A 328 -21.88 -39.52 -0.15
CA SER A 328 -23.26 -39.28 0.33
C SER A 328 -23.45 -37.89 0.93
N GLY A 329 -22.48 -37.40 1.71
CA GLY A 329 -22.50 -36.04 2.26
C GLY A 329 -22.55 -34.96 1.18
N ARG A 330 -21.77 -35.12 0.10
CA ARG A 330 -21.75 -34.16 -1.01
C ARG A 330 -23.05 -34.19 -1.83
N LEU A 331 -23.66 -35.37 -1.98
CA LEU A 331 -24.99 -35.50 -2.61
C LEU A 331 -26.08 -34.82 -1.76
N ALA A 332 -26.01 -34.97 -0.44
CA ALA A 332 -26.93 -34.30 0.48
C ALA A 332 -26.77 -32.77 0.40
N GLU A 333 -25.54 -32.25 0.39
CA GLU A 333 -25.26 -30.82 0.20
C GLU A 333 -25.82 -30.27 -1.12
N ILE A 334 -25.60 -30.96 -2.24
CA ILE A 334 -26.14 -30.56 -3.55
C ILE A 334 -27.67 -30.59 -3.52
N THR A 335 -28.28 -31.60 -2.89
CA THR A 335 -29.74 -31.72 -2.77
C THR A 335 -30.33 -30.58 -1.93
N ALA A 336 -29.69 -30.24 -0.82
CA ALA A 336 -30.06 -29.11 0.03
C ALA A 336 -29.91 -27.77 -0.72
N LEU A 337 -28.82 -27.58 -1.46
CA LEU A 337 -28.59 -26.41 -2.30
C LEU A 337 -29.69 -26.26 -3.37
N ARG A 338 -30.03 -27.34 -4.07
CA ARG A 338 -31.13 -27.35 -5.06
C ARG A 338 -32.46 -26.96 -4.42
N ALA A 339 -32.75 -27.46 -3.22
CA ALA A 339 -33.97 -27.12 -2.50
C ALA A 339 -34.01 -25.64 -2.08
N SER A 340 -32.91 -25.12 -1.53
CA SER A 340 -32.80 -23.72 -1.11
C SER A 340 -32.88 -22.73 -2.27
N LEU A 341 -32.27 -23.06 -3.42
CA LEU A 341 -32.38 -22.25 -4.64
C LEU A 341 -33.83 -22.08 -5.10
N ARG A 342 -34.62 -23.16 -5.10
CA ARG A 342 -36.03 -23.13 -5.52
C ARG A 342 -36.93 -22.27 -4.64
N GLN A 343 -36.48 -21.89 -3.44
CA GLN A 343 -37.25 -20.97 -2.57
C GLN A 343 -37.18 -19.51 -3.02
N SER A 344 -36.18 -19.14 -3.82
CA SER A 344 -35.96 -17.74 -4.26
C SER A 344 -35.81 -17.58 -5.77
N TYR A 345 -35.78 -18.67 -6.52
CA TYR A 345 -35.58 -18.66 -7.96
C TYR A 345 -36.53 -19.64 -8.65
N ALA A 346 -37.11 -19.20 -9.77
CA ALA A 346 -37.81 -20.06 -10.69
C ALA A 346 -36.86 -20.48 -11.82
N PHE A 347 -36.66 -21.79 -11.98
CA PHE A 347 -35.81 -22.40 -13.01
C PHE A 347 -36.66 -23.29 -13.92
N ASP A 348 -36.42 -23.22 -15.23
CA ASP A 348 -36.87 -24.26 -16.15
C ASP A 348 -36.14 -25.59 -15.86
N SER A 349 -36.81 -26.70 -16.17
CA SER A 349 -36.31 -28.06 -16.18
C SER A 349 -34.94 -28.23 -16.86
N ALA A 350 -34.69 -27.50 -17.95
CA ALA A 350 -33.45 -27.57 -18.74
C ALA A 350 -32.30 -26.74 -18.14
N HIS A 351 -32.57 -25.85 -17.18
CA HIS A 351 -31.55 -24.95 -16.65
C HIS A 351 -30.52 -25.69 -15.80
N ALA A 352 -29.26 -25.61 -16.23
CA ALA A 352 -28.10 -26.07 -15.49
C ALA A 352 -27.16 -24.90 -15.18
N VAL A 353 -26.54 -24.91 -13.99
CA VAL A 353 -25.64 -23.85 -13.53
C VAL A 353 -24.41 -24.43 -12.84
N ALA A 354 -23.27 -23.76 -12.95
CA ALA A 354 -22.04 -24.19 -12.29
C ALA A 354 -22.20 -24.11 -10.76
N PRO A 355 -21.62 -25.05 -9.98
CA PRO A 355 -21.75 -25.07 -8.52
C PRO A 355 -21.37 -23.76 -7.79
N PRO A 356 -20.29 -23.03 -8.19
CA PRO A 356 -19.96 -21.75 -7.56
C PRO A 356 -21.03 -20.69 -7.81
N LEU A 357 -21.58 -20.61 -9.02
CA LEU A 357 -22.70 -19.71 -9.35
C LEU A 357 -23.95 -20.08 -8.55
N ALA A 358 -24.29 -21.37 -8.48
CA ALA A 358 -25.41 -21.87 -7.69
C ALA A 358 -25.29 -21.46 -6.21
N THR A 359 -24.09 -21.52 -5.65
CA THR A 359 -23.83 -21.11 -4.26
C THR A 359 -23.97 -19.60 -4.08
N ALA A 360 -23.50 -18.78 -5.03
CA ALA A 360 -23.65 -17.32 -4.98
C ALA A 360 -25.12 -16.89 -5.10
N LEU A 361 -25.89 -17.53 -5.98
CA LEU A 361 -27.34 -17.33 -6.10
C LEU A 361 -28.06 -17.75 -4.82
N ASP A 362 -27.70 -18.89 -4.23
CA ASP A 362 -28.27 -19.34 -2.96
C ASP A 362 -28.06 -18.31 -1.84
N ARG A 363 -26.85 -17.75 -1.72
CA ARG A 363 -26.57 -16.67 -0.74
C ARG A 363 -27.44 -15.45 -0.98
N ALA A 364 -27.62 -15.01 -2.22
CA ALA A 364 -28.48 -13.88 -2.54
C ALA A 364 -29.95 -14.15 -2.21
N GLY A 365 -30.44 -15.36 -2.51
CA GLY A 365 -31.79 -15.80 -2.11
C GLY A 365 -31.96 -15.84 -0.58
N ARG A 366 -30.98 -16.37 0.14
CA ARG A 366 -30.97 -16.41 1.62
C ARG A 366 -30.95 -15.02 2.23
N VAL A 367 -30.18 -14.07 1.69
CA VAL A 367 -30.20 -12.66 2.09
C VAL A 367 -31.60 -12.06 1.88
N CYS A 368 -32.22 -12.26 0.71
CA CYS A 368 -33.58 -11.77 0.47
C CYS A 368 -34.59 -12.32 1.49
N ARG A 369 -34.52 -13.62 1.80
CA ARG A 369 -35.38 -14.26 2.81
C ARG A 369 -35.10 -13.77 4.23
N ALA A 370 -33.84 -13.57 4.60
CA ALA A 370 -33.46 -13.02 5.91
C ALA A 370 -33.92 -11.56 6.10
N LEU A 371 -34.03 -10.81 4.99
CA LEU A 371 -34.66 -9.48 4.97
C LEU A 371 -36.20 -9.52 4.99
N GLY A 372 -36.80 -10.71 4.97
CA GLY A 372 -38.25 -10.89 4.90
C GLY A 372 -38.85 -10.55 3.53
N SER A 373 -38.04 -10.51 2.47
CA SER A 373 -38.52 -10.31 1.10
C SER A 373 -39.09 -11.62 0.54
N THR A 374 -40.25 -11.52 -0.12
CA THR A 374 -40.89 -12.63 -0.84
C THR A 374 -40.51 -12.67 -2.32
N LEU A 375 -39.46 -11.94 -2.71
CA LEU A 375 -39.03 -11.84 -4.09
C LEU A 375 -38.55 -13.20 -4.63
N VAL A 376 -39.15 -13.63 -5.73
CA VAL A 376 -38.72 -14.80 -6.50
C VAL A 376 -38.19 -14.33 -7.84
N TRP A 377 -36.91 -14.59 -8.09
CA TRP A 377 -36.23 -14.20 -9.31
C TRP A 377 -36.52 -15.20 -10.43
N GLN A 378 -36.90 -14.70 -11.61
CA GLN A 378 -37.10 -15.54 -12.78
C GLN A 378 -35.78 -15.72 -13.50
N VAL A 379 -35.30 -16.96 -13.59
CA VAL A 379 -34.11 -17.31 -14.40
C VAL A 379 -34.60 -17.57 -15.82
N THR A 380 -34.30 -16.65 -16.73
CA THR A 380 -34.78 -16.71 -18.12
C THR A 380 -33.84 -17.45 -19.06
N ARG A 381 -32.56 -17.59 -18.67
CA ARG A 381 -31.54 -18.32 -19.43
C ARG A 381 -30.48 -18.84 -18.49
N ALA A 382 -30.00 -20.06 -18.75
CA ALA A 382 -28.88 -20.67 -18.03
C ALA A 382 -28.00 -21.42 -19.05
N GLN A 383 -27.32 -22.49 -18.65
CA GLN A 383 -26.51 -23.27 -19.59
C GLN A 383 -27.33 -23.73 -20.79
N ASP A 384 -26.86 -23.38 -21.99
CA ASP A 384 -27.48 -23.77 -23.25
C ASP A 384 -26.41 -23.99 -24.33
N ASP A 385 -26.64 -24.93 -25.26
CA ASP A 385 -25.63 -25.37 -26.23
C ASP A 385 -25.37 -24.36 -27.34
N ALA A 386 -26.27 -23.39 -27.54
CA ALA A 386 -26.16 -22.33 -28.56
C ALA A 386 -25.73 -20.99 -27.95
N GLY A 387 -25.53 -20.92 -26.64
CA GLY A 387 -25.49 -19.67 -25.88
C GLY A 387 -24.15 -18.95 -25.90
N GLY A 388 -23.24 -19.42 -26.76
CA GLY A 388 -21.93 -18.83 -26.86
C GLY A 388 -21.13 -18.98 -25.56
N SER A 389 -20.13 -18.13 -25.44
CA SER A 389 -19.17 -18.11 -24.34
C SER A 389 -19.78 -17.80 -22.95
N ARG A 390 -20.95 -17.14 -22.91
CA ARG A 390 -21.61 -16.77 -21.64
C ARG A 390 -22.25 -17.97 -20.95
N TYR A 391 -22.94 -18.81 -21.72
CA TYR A 391 -23.85 -19.80 -21.18
C TYR A 391 -23.34 -21.23 -21.32
N GLU A 392 -22.57 -21.60 -22.35
CA GLU A 392 -22.34 -23.01 -22.68
C GLU A 392 -21.70 -23.85 -21.56
N LEU A 393 -20.89 -23.23 -20.68
CA LEU A 393 -20.26 -23.88 -19.51
C LEU A 393 -21.10 -23.75 -18.23
N GLY A 394 -22.26 -23.09 -18.26
CA GLY A 394 -23.11 -22.82 -17.10
C GLY A 394 -22.52 -21.82 -16.10
N LEU A 395 -21.55 -21.01 -16.54
CA LEU A 395 -20.82 -20.07 -15.67
C LEU A 395 -21.59 -18.77 -15.42
N GLY A 396 -22.67 -18.53 -16.17
CA GLY A 396 -23.58 -17.40 -15.97
C GLY A 396 -25.05 -17.75 -16.26
N VAL A 397 -25.94 -16.85 -15.84
CA VAL A 397 -27.40 -16.94 -16.00
C VAL A 397 -27.99 -15.57 -16.32
N ASP A 398 -29.11 -15.54 -17.03
CA ASP A 398 -29.94 -14.35 -17.14
C ASP A 398 -31.07 -14.43 -16.12
N VAL A 399 -31.27 -13.34 -15.38
CA VAL A 399 -32.38 -13.17 -14.46
C VAL A 399 -33.17 -11.90 -14.79
N SER A 400 -34.45 -11.90 -14.44
CA SER A 400 -35.30 -10.71 -14.55
C SER A 400 -34.75 -9.56 -13.71
N LEU A 401 -34.74 -8.34 -14.27
CA LEU A 401 -34.39 -7.13 -13.54
C LEU A 401 -35.40 -6.86 -12.40
N PRO A 402 -34.94 -6.39 -11.22
CA PRO A 402 -35.87 -5.93 -10.19
C PRO A 402 -36.59 -4.66 -10.65
N THR A 403 -37.84 -4.52 -10.24
CA THR A 403 -38.55 -3.24 -10.38
C THR A 403 -37.95 -2.19 -9.43
N PRO A 404 -38.06 -0.88 -9.73
CA PRO A 404 -37.57 0.16 -8.82
C PRO A 404 -38.15 0.07 -7.40
N ALA A 405 -39.41 -0.36 -7.27
CA ALA A 405 -40.06 -0.60 -5.98
C ALA A 405 -39.40 -1.75 -5.19
N GLN A 406 -39.06 -2.85 -5.87
CA GLN A 406 -38.35 -3.99 -5.26
C GLN A 406 -36.93 -3.60 -4.83
N ALA A 407 -36.20 -2.86 -5.67
CA ALA A 407 -34.87 -2.36 -5.32
C ALA A 407 -34.92 -1.42 -4.09
N THR A 408 -35.92 -0.55 -4.03
CA THR A 408 -36.16 0.35 -2.89
C THR A 408 -36.50 -0.43 -1.61
N ASP A 409 -37.41 -1.41 -1.70
CA ASP A 409 -37.81 -2.25 -0.56
C ASP A 409 -36.61 -3.02 0.02
N LEU A 410 -35.81 -3.68 -0.83
CA LEU A 410 -34.61 -4.39 -0.41
C LEU A 410 -33.61 -3.46 0.28
N ARG A 411 -33.38 -2.27 -0.28
CA ARG A 411 -32.49 -1.27 0.33
C ARG A 411 -32.99 -0.85 1.71
N ASN A 412 -34.28 -0.53 1.84
CA ASN A 412 -34.86 -0.09 3.10
C ASN A 412 -34.78 -1.18 4.18
N ARG A 413 -35.01 -2.45 3.81
CA ARG A 413 -34.88 -3.60 4.73
C ARG A 413 -33.45 -3.81 5.22
N VAL A 414 -32.43 -3.56 4.39
CA VAL A 414 -31.03 -3.63 4.84
C VAL A 414 -30.68 -2.48 5.78
N LEU A 415 -31.25 -1.30 5.56
CA LEU A 415 -31.01 -0.13 6.42
C LEU A 415 -31.81 -0.17 7.72
N ASP A 416 -32.88 -0.95 7.80
CA ASP A 416 -33.68 -1.13 9.01
C ASP A 416 -32.84 -1.75 10.15
N THR A 417 -32.56 -0.94 11.17
CA THR A 417 -31.84 -1.35 12.38
C THR A 417 -32.75 -2.04 13.40
N GLY A 418 -34.08 -1.93 13.25
CA GLY A 418 -35.09 -2.57 14.09
C GLY A 418 -35.51 -3.96 13.63
N ARG A 419 -34.99 -4.46 12.49
CA ARG A 419 -35.33 -5.79 11.98
C ARG A 419 -34.92 -6.89 12.96
N THR A 420 -35.72 -7.95 13.02
CA THR A 420 -35.37 -9.17 13.76
C THR A 420 -34.30 -9.96 13.03
N VAL A 421 -33.19 -10.25 13.71
CA VAL A 421 -32.10 -11.09 13.19
C VAL A 421 -32.57 -12.53 13.02
N THR A 422 -32.31 -13.12 11.87
CA THR A 422 -32.67 -14.51 11.58
C THR A 422 -31.60 -15.50 12.05
N ALA A 423 -31.93 -16.79 12.12
CA ALA A 423 -30.98 -17.84 12.48
C ALA A 423 -29.86 -18.07 11.43
N ASP A 424 -30.01 -17.51 10.22
CA ASP A 424 -29.07 -17.67 9.12
C ASP A 424 -27.83 -16.77 9.29
N ARG A 425 -26.84 -17.24 10.06
CA ARG A 425 -25.61 -16.49 10.34
C ARG A 425 -24.87 -15.99 9.09
N THR A 426 -24.94 -16.73 7.98
CA THR A 426 -24.29 -16.32 6.72
C THR A 426 -25.00 -15.13 6.10
N ALA A 427 -26.34 -15.20 5.98
CA ALA A 427 -27.12 -14.08 5.44
C ALA A 427 -26.98 -12.83 6.32
N GLU A 428 -27.04 -12.99 7.65
CA GLU A 428 -26.88 -11.90 8.62
C GLU A 428 -25.51 -11.22 8.52
N ALA A 429 -24.43 -11.98 8.36
CA ALA A 429 -23.09 -11.44 8.16
C ALA A 429 -22.96 -10.66 6.84
N LEU A 430 -23.58 -11.15 5.75
CA LEU A 430 -23.58 -10.45 4.46
C LEU A 430 -24.41 -9.16 4.50
N ILE A 431 -25.54 -9.15 5.22
CA ILE A 431 -26.35 -7.94 5.43
C ILE A 431 -25.53 -6.89 6.22
N ALA A 432 -24.84 -7.32 7.28
CA ALA A 432 -23.98 -6.44 8.06
C ALA A 432 -22.82 -5.87 7.21
N ALA A 433 -22.18 -6.69 6.36
CA ALA A 433 -21.13 -6.27 5.46
C ALA A 433 -21.65 -5.24 4.41
N ALA A 434 -22.82 -5.47 3.83
CA ALA A 434 -23.44 -4.53 2.90
C ALA A 434 -23.75 -3.18 3.57
N ARG A 435 -24.23 -3.19 4.81
CA ARG A 435 -24.50 -1.97 5.59
C ARG A 435 -23.21 -1.20 5.89
N ALA A 436 -22.15 -1.89 6.31
CA ALA A 436 -20.85 -1.28 6.60
C ALA A 436 -20.19 -0.67 5.36
N ALA A 437 -20.39 -1.26 4.18
CA ALA A 437 -19.86 -0.76 2.92
C ALA A 437 -20.56 0.51 2.40
N GLY A 438 -21.73 0.85 2.94
CA GLY A 438 -22.56 1.96 2.46
C GLY A 438 -23.35 1.57 1.20
N LEU A 439 -24.68 1.54 1.31
CA LEU A 439 -25.56 1.20 0.19
C LEU A 439 -25.78 2.39 -0.75
N PRO A 440 -25.62 2.22 -2.07
CA PRO A 440 -25.98 3.25 -3.04
C PRO A 440 -27.46 3.67 -2.93
N THR A 441 -27.78 4.86 -3.45
CA THR A 441 -29.18 5.25 -3.65
C THR A 441 -29.79 4.45 -4.81
N VAL A 442 -31.11 4.34 -4.85
CA VAL A 442 -31.81 3.61 -5.94
C VAL A 442 -31.60 4.29 -7.30
N ALA A 443 -31.38 5.61 -7.32
CA ALA A 443 -31.00 6.34 -8.52
C ALA A 443 -29.61 5.93 -9.03
N ALA A 444 -28.69 5.59 -8.12
CA ALA A 444 -27.33 5.14 -8.46
C ALA A 444 -27.24 3.62 -8.71
N ASP A 445 -28.12 2.81 -8.10
CA ASP A 445 -28.15 1.35 -8.24
C ASP A 445 -29.58 0.80 -8.34
N GLY A 446 -30.26 1.12 -9.45
CA GLY A 446 -31.63 0.68 -9.72
C GLY A 446 -31.77 -0.83 -9.98
N GLU A 447 -30.65 -1.52 -10.24
CA GLU A 447 -30.61 -2.96 -10.54
C GLU A 447 -30.22 -3.81 -9.32
N ALA A 448 -30.02 -3.17 -8.15
CA ALA A 448 -29.58 -3.79 -6.91
C ALA A 448 -28.28 -4.61 -7.06
N VAL A 449 -27.32 -4.09 -7.83
CA VAL A 449 -25.99 -4.67 -8.07
C VAL A 449 -25.26 -4.98 -6.75
N TRP A 450 -25.47 -4.16 -5.72
CA TRP A 450 -24.89 -4.38 -4.39
C TRP A 450 -25.20 -5.78 -3.82
N LEU A 451 -26.43 -6.30 -4.03
CA LEU A 451 -26.88 -7.59 -3.50
C LEU A 451 -26.08 -8.74 -4.11
N TRP A 452 -25.90 -8.68 -5.43
CA TRP A 452 -25.17 -9.69 -6.17
C TRP A 452 -23.70 -9.70 -5.78
N ARG A 453 -23.08 -8.51 -5.70
CA ARG A 453 -21.67 -8.35 -5.34
C ARG A 453 -21.37 -8.88 -3.94
N VAL A 454 -22.17 -8.52 -2.93
CA VAL A 454 -21.92 -8.98 -1.55
C VAL A 454 -22.07 -10.50 -1.43
N CYS A 455 -22.92 -11.12 -2.26
CA CYS A 455 -23.13 -12.57 -2.26
C CYS A 455 -22.08 -13.36 -3.06
N GLY A 456 -21.10 -12.68 -3.67
CA GLY A 456 -19.99 -13.30 -4.41
C GLY A 456 -20.21 -13.44 -5.91
N VAL A 457 -21.23 -12.77 -6.48
CA VAL A 457 -21.36 -12.60 -7.93
C VAL A 457 -20.39 -11.50 -8.36
N GLN A 458 -19.48 -11.82 -9.28
CA GLN A 458 -18.44 -10.87 -9.72
C GLN A 458 -18.87 -10.04 -10.93
N THR A 459 -19.81 -10.55 -11.73
CA THR A 459 -20.37 -9.83 -12.88
C THR A 459 -21.87 -9.70 -12.76
N THR A 460 -22.33 -8.46 -12.84
CA THR A 460 -23.72 -8.10 -13.12
C THR A 460 -23.69 -7.22 -14.36
N HIS A 461 -24.31 -7.68 -15.45
CA HIS A 461 -24.27 -7.02 -16.75
C HIS A 461 -25.66 -6.95 -17.34
N ARG A 462 -26.09 -5.80 -17.83
CA ARG A 462 -27.42 -5.68 -18.43
C ARG A 462 -27.41 -6.23 -19.85
N VAL A 463 -28.30 -7.19 -20.11
CA VAL A 463 -28.43 -7.82 -21.45
C VAL A 463 -29.61 -7.24 -22.23
N SER A 464 -30.63 -6.75 -21.53
CA SER A 464 -31.78 -6.09 -22.17
C SER A 464 -32.48 -5.15 -21.19
N THR A 465 -33.55 -4.49 -21.65
CA THR A 465 -34.37 -3.63 -20.78
C THR A 465 -35.02 -4.38 -19.62
N THR A 466 -35.14 -5.71 -19.70
CA THR A 466 -35.83 -6.57 -18.70
C THR A 466 -34.95 -7.64 -18.06
N ARG A 467 -33.70 -7.83 -18.52
CA ARG A 467 -32.81 -8.92 -18.06
C ARG A 467 -31.40 -8.46 -17.74
N MET A 468 -30.84 -9.06 -16.69
CA MET A 468 -29.43 -8.96 -16.31
C MET A 468 -28.75 -10.33 -16.35
N TYR A 469 -27.54 -10.36 -16.87
CA TYR A 469 -26.61 -11.47 -16.81
C TYR A 469 -25.83 -11.43 -15.50
N LEU A 470 -25.78 -12.58 -14.80
CA LEU A 470 -25.04 -12.78 -13.57
C LEU A 470 -23.99 -13.87 -13.76
N SER A 471 -22.76 -13.61 -13.30
CA SER A 471 -21.71 -14.63 -13.25
C SER A 471 -20.85 -14.51 -11.99
N HIS A 472 -20.44 -15.66 -11.46
CA HIS A 472 -19.45 -15.75 -10.39
C HIS A 472 -18.03 -15.45 -10.88
N LEU A 473 -17.80 -15.46 -12.20
CA LEU A 473 -16.55 -15.03 -12.82
C LEU A 473 -16.58 -13.52 -13.10
N PRO A 474 -15.43 -12.84 -13.08
CA PRO A 474 -15.34 -11.41 -13.38
C PRO A 474 -15.45 -11.12 -14.88
N THR A 475 -16.38 -11.73 -15.63
CA THR A 475 -16.49 -11.54 -17.08
C THR A 475 -16.71 -10.08 -17.50
N ARG A 476 -17.30 -9.20 -16.67
CA ARG A 476 -17.58 -7.78 -16.99
C ARG A 476 -18.30 -7.60 -18.35
N GLY A 477 -19.17 -8.54 -18.71
CA GLY A 477 -19.87 -8.58 -20.00
C GLY A 477 -19.10 -9.25 -21.14
N LEU A 478 -17.77 -9.45 -21.00
CA LEU A 478 -16.90 -10.05 -22.02
C LEU A 478 -17.48 -11.33 -22.59
N ALA A 479 -17.58 -11.36 -23.91
CA ALA A 479 -18.03 -12.49 -24.70
C ALA A 479 -17.04 -12.75 -25.84
N VAL A 480 -16.80 -14.03 -26.11
CA VAL A 480 -16.08 -14.51 -27.29
C VAL A 480 -17.08 -14.99 -28.33
N THR A 481 -16.94 -14.48 -29.54
CA THR A 481 -17.61 -14.93 -30.77
C THR A 481 -16.62 -15.79 -31.55
N ALA A 482 -16.94 -17.07 -31.67
CA ALA A 482 -16.18 -18.05 -32.44
C ALA A 482 -17.13 -19.12 -33.00
N PRO A 483 -16.80 -19.77 -34.13
CA PRO A 483 -17.60 -20.87 -34.64
C PRO A 483 -17.64 -22.03 -33.64
N SER A 484 -18.73 -22.80 -33.62
CA SER A 484 -18.87 -23.95 -32.72
C SER A 484 -17.97 -25.14 -33.12
N ALA A 485 -17.55 -25.18 -34.38
CA ALA A 485 -16.59 -26.13 -34.91
C ALA A 485 -15.67 -25.44 -35.93
N ALA A 486 -14.41 -25.90 -36.02
CA ALA A 486 -13.42 -25.40 -36.95
C ALA A 486 -12.66 -26.58 -37.58
N THR A 487 -12.34 -26.45 -38.88
CA THR A 487 -11.60 -27.48 -39.62
C THR A 487 -10.15 -27.50 -39.18
N VAL A 488 -9.60 -28.70 -38.94
CA VAL A 488 -8.18 -28.87 -38.60
C VAL A 488 -7.31 -28.37 -39.75
N GLY A 489 -6.31 -27.54 -39.44
CA GLY A 489 -5.39 -26.93 -40.38
C GLY A 489 -5.85 -25.63 -41.02
N ALA A 490 -7.12 -25.22 -40.84
CA ALA A 490 -7.70 -24.00 -41.40
C ALA A 490 -7.85 -22.89 -40.35
N ASP A 491 -7.74 -21.63 -40.79
CA ASP A 491 -7.93 -20.46 -39.93
C ASP A 491 -9.42 -20.18 -39.72
N ALA A 492 -9.80 -19.97 -38.47
CA ALA A 492 -11.12 -19.54 -38.04
C ALA A 492 -11.04 -18.16 -37.38
N ALA A 493 -11.90 -17.23 -37.79
CA ALA A 493 -11.98 -15.91 -37.17
C ALA A 493 -12.57 -16.00 -35.76
N VAL A 494 -11.93 -15.31 -34.81
CA VAL A 494 -12.38 -15.21 -33.41
C VAL A 494 -12.32 -13.76 -32.96
N GLU A 495 -13.34 -13.34 -32.22
CA GLU A 495 -13.48 -11.97 -31.73
C GLU A 495 -13.93 -11.96 -30.26
N ALA A 496 -13.39 -11.02 -29.47
CA ALA A 496 -13.80 -10.74 -28.10
C ALA A 496 -14.34 -9.32 -28.01
N GLN A 497 -15.47 -9.17 -27.34
CA GLN A 497 -16.17 -7.90 -27.14
C GLN A 497 -16.70 -7.83 -25.70
N PHE A 498 -16.71 -6.65 -25.10
CA PHE A 498 -17.30 -6.47 -23.76
C PHE A 498 -18.84 -6.50 -23.79
N HIS A 499 -19.42 -6.25 -24.96
CA HIS A 499 -20.84 -6.36 -25.21
C HIS A 499 -21.09 -7.43 -26.28
N ALA A 500 -21.99 -8.38 -26.02
CA ALA A 500 -22.40 -9.32 -27.05
C ALA A 500 -23.33 -8.60 -28.04
N PRO A 501 -23.41 -9.02 -29.32
CA PRO A 501 -24.34 -8.44 -30.28
C PRO A 501 -25.78 -8.40 -29.74
N GLY A 502 -26.35 -7.20 -29.65
CA GLY A 502 -27.71 -6.96 -29.11
C GLY A 502 -27.78 -6.56 -27.63
N ASP A 503 -26.67 -6.59 -26.90
CA ASP A 503 -26.61 -5.94 -25.58
C ASP A 503 -26.74 -4.41 -25.73
N PRO A 504 -27.42 -3.71 -24.80
CA PRO A 504 -27.48 -2.26 -24.81
C PRO A 504 -26.13 -1.62 -24.41
N GLY A 505 -25.71 -0.56 -25.13
CA GLY A 505 -24.64 0.37 -24.74
C GLY A 505 -23.27 0.14 -25.40
N GLY A 506 -22.45 1.19 -25.42
CA GLY A 506 -21.00 1.15 -25.71
C GLY A 506 -20.17 0.76 -24.48
N ASN A 507 -18.84 0.68 -24.59
CA ASN A 507 -17.98 0.27 -23.47
C ASN A 507 -18.25 1.12 -22.22
N ALA A 508 -18.68 0.46 -21.14
CA ALA A 508 -19.12 1.12 -19.92
C ALA A 508 -18.08 2.11 -19.34
N LEU A 509 -16.78 1.85 -19.54
CA LEU A 509 -15.73 2.75 -19.07
C LEU A 509 -15.59 3.98 -19.94
N LEU A 510 -15.69 3.83 -21.26
CA LEU A 510 -15.66 4.95 -22.20
C LEU A 510 -16.85 5.88 -21.97
N LEU A 511 -18.05 5.33 -21.83
CA LEU A 511 -19.26 6.10 -21.57
C LEU A 511 -19.24 6.77 -20.19
N ALA A 512 -18.87 6.05 -19.14
CA ALA A 512 -18.75 6.64 -17.80
C ALA A 512 -17.68 7.74 -17.75
N GLY A 513 -16.53 7.50 -18.36
CA GLY A 513 -15.44 8.48 -18.42
C GLY A 513 -15.82 9.74 -19.18
N LEU A 514 -16.48 9.60 -20.33
CA LEU A 514 -16.99 10.74 -21.09
C LEU A 514 -18.11 11.50 -20.36
N ALA A 515 -19.04 10.79 -19.70
CA ALA A 515 -20.11 11.43 -18.93
C ALA A 515 -19.57 12.21 -17.72
N ALA A 516 -18.61 11.63 -17.00
CA ALA A 516 -17.95 12.30 -15.88
C ALA A 516 -17.13 13.51 -16.34
N ALA A 517 -16.39 13.38 -17.45
CA ALA A 517 -15.65 14.49 -18.03
C ALA A 517 -16.61 15.60 -18.51
N ALA A 518 -17.75 15.25 -19.10
CA ALA A 518 -18.78 16.21 -19.52
C ALA A 518 -19.36 16.97 -18.32
N THR A 519 -19.61 16.27 -17.22
CA THR A 519 -20.11 16.87 -15.98
C THR A 519 -19.09 17.84 -15.38
N ALA A 520 -17.81 17.45 -15.32
CA ALA A 520 -16.75 18.32 -14.81
C ALA A 520 -16.50 19.54 -15.73
N TRP A 521 -16.54 19.33 -17.04
CA TRP A 521 -16.38 20.38 -18.04
C TRP A 521 -17.49 21.43 -17.93
N THR A 522 -18.75 21.00 -17.92
CA THR A 522 -19.89 21.92 -17.76
C THR A 522 -19.94 22.55 -16.37
N GLY A 523 -19.54 21.83 -15.32
CA GLY A 523 -19.39 22.37 -13.96
C GLY A 523 -18.33 23.47 -13.86
N ALA A 524 -17.32 23.47 -14.73
CA ALA A 524 -16.34 24.55 -14.86
C ALA A 524 -16.85 25.76 -15.69
N GLY A 525 -18.13 25.78 -16.08
CA GLY A 525 -18.74 26.87 -16.83
C GLY A 525 -18.58 26.77 -18.35
N GLU A 526 -18.05 25.65 -18.86
CA GLU A 526 -17.79 25.47 -20.28
C GLU A 526 -19.02 24.93 -21.05
N PRO A 527 -19.21 25.29 -22.34
CA PRO A 527 -20.32 24.74 -23.13
C PRO A 527 -20.19 23.24 -23.37
N ALA A 528 -21.30 22.51 -23.28
CA ALA A 528 -21.35 21.07 -23.54
C ALA A 528 -20.93 20.72 -24.98
N TRP A 529 -20.17 19.64 -25.15
CA TRP A 529 -19.90 19.04 -26.47
C TRP A 529 -21.06 18.16 -26.94
N THR A 530 -21.04 17.78 -28.22
CA THR A 530 -22.06 16.90 -28.80
C THR A 530 -21.46 15.53 -29.13
N PRO A 531 -21.91 14.42 -28.50
CA PRO A 531 -21.51 13.08 -28.92
C PRO A 531 -22.14 12.73 -30.28
N LEU A 532 -21.37 12.09 -31.16
CA LEU A 532 -21.84 11.63 -32.46
C LEU A 532 -22.14 10.13 -32.41
N THR A 533 -23.25 9.69 -33.01
CA THR A 533 -23.49 8.25 -33.26
C THR A 533 -22.40 7.67 -34.17
N ASP A 534 -22.07 6.38 -34.05
CA ASP A 534 -21.05 5.72 -34.88
C ASP A 534 -21.22 5.96 -36.39
N ALA A 535 -22.45 5.89 -36.90
CA ALA A 535 -22.75 6.15 -38.30
C ALA A 535 -22.39 7.60 -38.68
N ALA A 536 -22.82 8.58 -37.88
CA ALA A 536 -22.48 9.98 -38.09
C ALA A 536 -20.96 10.23 -37.97
N ALA A 537 -20.30 9.63 -36.97
CA ALA A 537 -18.85 9.72 -36.79
C ALA A 537 -18.10 9.21 -38.02
N ARG A 538 -18.45 8.03 -38.55
CA ARG A 538 -17.84 7.46 -39.77
C ARG A 538 -18.06 8.32 -41.00
N THR A 539 -19.27 8.87 -41.17
CA THR A 539 -19.54 9.85 -42.24
C THR A 539 -18.65 11.08 -42.11
N ARG A 540 -18.45 11.58 -40.89
CA ARG A 540 -17.59 12.75 -40.64
C ARG A 540 -16.11 12.45 -40.84
N TRP A 541 -15.63 11.29 -40.39
CA TRP A 541 -14.24 10.87 -40.61
C TRP A 541 -13.89 10.80 -42.09
N ALA A 542 -14.81 10.30 -42.92
CA ALA A 542 -14.63 10.25 -44.37
C ALA A 542 -14.52 11.64 -45.02
N GLY A 543 -15.04 12.68 -44.38
CA GLY A 543 -14.99 14.08 -44.83
C GLY A 543 -13.83 14.90 -44.28
N VAL A 544 -12.81 14.28 -43.65
CA VAL A 544 -11.63 15.01 -43.15
C VAL A 544 -10.64 15.24 -44.30
N PRO A 545 -10.29 16.49 -44.65
CA PRO A 545 -9.39 16.78 -45.76
C PRO A 545 -7.92 16.64 -45.34
N THR A 546 -7.03 16.36 -46.31
CA THR A 546 -5.59 16.52 -46.13
C THR A 546 -5.25 17.99 -45.91
N ARG A 547 -4.41 18.29 -44.91
CA ARG A 547 -4.03 19.67 -44.55
C ARG A 547 -2.53 19.91 -44.74
N PRO A 548 -2.12 21.11 -45.22
CA PRO A 548 -0.71 21.46 -45.35
C PRO A 548 -0.05 21.65 -43.98
N ALA A 549 1.27 21.47 -43.90
CA ALA A 549 2.03 21.60 -42.66
C ALA A 549 2.09 23.06 -42.17
N GLY A 550 2.15 23.25 -40.84
CA GLY A 550 2.37 24.57 -40.23
C GLY A 550 1.12 25.44 -40.08
N GLN A 551 -0.07 24.84 -40.22
CA GLN A 551 -1.32 25.54 -39.95
C GLN A 551 -1.42 25.97 -38.48
N PRO A 552 -2.04 27.12 -38.14
CA PRO A 552 -2.13 27.62 -36.76
C PRO A 552 -2.75 26.61 -35.78
N VAL A 553 -3.73 25.84 -36.24
CA VAL A 553 -4.37 24.76 -35.48
C VAL A 553 -3.41 23.65 -35.07
N ASP A 554 -2.37 23.35 -35.87
CA ASP A 554 -1.37 22.33 -35.52
C ASP A 554 -0.59 22.74 -34.27
N GLN A 555 -0.27 24.03 -34.13
CA GLN A 555 0.48 24.56 -32.98
C GLN A 555 -0.36 24.51 -31.70
N VAL A 556 -1.64 24.86 -31.81
CA VAL A 556 -2.57 24.83 -30.67
C VAL A 556 -2.86 23.40 -30.21
N LEU A 557 -3.03 22.45 -31.15
CA LEU A 557 -3.18 21.04 -30.80
C LEU A 557 -1.93 20.49 -30.11
N ALA A 558 -0.73 20.84 -30.61
CA ALA A 558 0.53 20.44 -29.99
C ALA A 558 0.71 21.05 -28.59
N ALA A 559 0.36 22.32 -28.39
CA ALA A 559 0.39 23.00 -27.09
C ALA A 559 -0.57 22.34 -26.07
N ALA A 560 -1.70 21.79 -26.53
CA ALA A 560 -2.61 21.00 -25.71
C ALA A 560 -2.18 19.53 -25.51
N GLY A 561 -1.02 19.12 -26.03
CA GLY A 561 -0.49 17.75 -25.90
C GLY A 561 -1.13 16.72 -26.84
N LEU A 562 -1.78 17.16 -27.93
CA LEU A 562 -2.43 16.30 -28.92
C LEU A 562 -1.68 16.28 -30.26
N PRO A 563 -1.70 15.15 -31.00
CA PRO A 563 -1.10 15.09 -32.33
C PRO A 563 -1.93 15.85 -33.36
N ALA A 564 -1.27 16.42 -34.37
CA ALA A 564 -1.93 17.03 -35.52
C ALA A 564 -2.03 16.05 -36.69
N VAL A 565 -3.24 15.56 -37.01
CA VAL A 565 -3.48 14.68 -38.17
C VAL A 565 -3.48 15.50 -39.46
N ARG A 566 -2.46 15.31 -40.29
CA ARG A 566 -2.28 16.02 -41.57
C ARG A 566 -2.74 15.20 -42.78
N ASP A 567 -2.44 13.91 -42.77
CA ASP A 567 -2.88 12.94 -43.77
C ASP A 567 -3.90 11.98 -43.13
N PRO A 568 -5.21 12.25 -43.28
CA PRO A 568 -6.25 11.51 -42.58
C PRO A 568 -6.57 10.16 -43.22
N ALA A 569 -6.28 9.92 -44.50
CA ALA A 569 -6.68 8.70 -45.20
C ALA A 569 -6.22 7.39 -44.51
N PRO A 570 -4.91 7.21 -44.16
CA PRO A 570 -4.47 6.01 -43.45
C PRO A 570 -5.02 5.93 -42.02
N VAL A 571 -5.24 7.07 -41.37
CA VAL A 571 -5.81 7.17 -40.02
C VAL A 571 -7.26 6.71 -40.01
N VAL A 572 -8.09 7.23 -40.92
CA VAL A 572 -9.50 6.87 -41.05
C VAL A 572 -9.67 5.39 -41.42
N ALA A 573 -8.83 4.87 -42.31
CA ALA A 573 -8.82 3.44 -42.63
C ALA A 573 -8.49 2.55 -41.41
N ALA A 574 -7.60 3.01 -40.52
CA ALA A 574 -7.27 2.31 -39.28
C ALA A 574 -8.37 2.46 -38.22
N LEU A 575 -8.95 3.65 -38.06
CA LEU A 575 -10.09 3.90 -37.16
C LEU A 575 -11.28 3.00 -37.49
N ASN A 576 -11.59 2.84 -38.78
CA ASN A 576 -12.69 1.99 -39.23
C ASN A 576 -12.53 0.49 -38.90
N ARG A 577 -11.32 0.04 -38.53
CA ARG A 577 -11.05 -1.35 -38.10
C ARG A 577 -11.18 -1.54 -36.60
N LEU A 578 -11.26 -0.47 -35.82
CA LEU A 578 -11.43 -0.54 -34.37
C LEU A 578 -12.85 -1.00 -34.03
N PRO A 579 -13.06 -1.74 -32.93
CA PRO A 579 -14.41 -2.04 -32.45
C PRO A 579 -15.12 -0.75 -32.01
N ASP A 580 -16.37 -0.58 -32.46
CA ASP A 580 -17.18 0.61 -32.17
C ASP A 580 -17.33 0.84 -30.65
N GLU A 581 -17.45 -0.23 -29.86
CA GLU A 581 -17.59 -0.12 -28.41
C GLU A 581 -16.39 0.58 -27.73
N LEU A 582 -15.19 0.63 -28.34
CA LEU A 582 -13.97 1.14 -27.71
C LEU A 582 -13.61 2.58 -28.09
N VAL A 583 -14.40 3.20 -28.96
CA VAL A 583 -14.13 4.53 -29.53
C VAL A 583 -15.43 5.33 -29.61
N GLU A 584 -15.37 6.59 -29.20
CA GLU A 584 -16.49 7.53 -29.28
C GLU A 584 -15.99 8.84 -29.90
N THR A 585 -16.82 9.51 -30.68
CA THR A 585 -16.45 10.80 -31.29
C THR A 585 -17.31 11.90 -30.72
N ILE A 586 -16.66 12.93 -30.16
CA ILE A 586 -17.34 14.15 -29.71
C ILE A 586 -17.03 15.30 -30.66
N GLU A 587 -18.04 16.11 -30.96
CA GLU A 587 -17.92 17.38 -31.67
C GLU A 587 -17.76 18.51 -30.65
N LEU A 588 -16.66 19.25 -30.75
CA LEU A 588 -16.40 20.39 -29.86
C LEU A 588 -17.34 21.57 -30.17
N PRO A 589 -17.69 22.41 -29.18
CA PRO A 589 -18.53 23.58 -29.39
C PRO A 589 -17.97 24.51 -30.47
N ALA A 590 -18.83 25.07 -31.33
CA ALA A 590 -18.43 25.85 -32.50
C ALA A 590 -17.50 27.04 -32.19
N ALA A 591 -17.69 27.70 -31.05
CA ALA A 591 -16.84 28.82 -30.61
C ALA A 591 -15.41 28.36 -30.29
N LEU A 592 -15.27 27.21 -29.59
CA LEU A 592 -13.97 26.63 -29.30
C LEU A 592 -13.32 26.09 -30.58
N ALA A 593 -14.06 25.37 -31.43
CA ALA A 593 -13.57 24.87 -32.71
C ALA A 593 -13.01 26.00 -33.60
N SER A 594 -13.73 27.13 -33.70
CA SER A 594 -13.29 28.30 -34.47
C SER A 594 -12.01 28.93 -33.89
N ALA A 595 -11.92 29.05 -32.55
CA ALA A 595 -10.75 29.60 -31.87
C ALA A 595 -9.51 28.70 -32.02
N LEU A 596 -9.69 27.37 -31.98
CA LEU A 596 -8.63 26.39 -32.23
C LEU A 596 -8.11 26.49 -33.67
N ILE A 597 -9.02 26.58 -34.65
CA ILE A 597 -8.66 26.72 -36.07
C ILE A 597 -7.90 28.03 -36.32
N ALA A 598 -8.29 29.11 -35.63
CA ALA A 598 -7.64 30.41 -35.70
C ALA A 598 -6.28 30.49 -34.96
N GLY A 599 -5.86 29.44 -34.23
CA GLY A 599 -4.56 29.41 -33.57
C GLY A 599 -4.47 30.19 -32.25
N GLN A 600 -5.58 30.42 -31.55
CA GLN A 600 -5.59 31.26 -30.34
C GLN A 600 -4.95 30.54 -29.13
N PRO A 601 -3.98 31.16 -28.41
CA PRO A 601 -3.33 30.54 -27.25
C PRO A 601 -4.29 30.15 -26.13
N ALA A 602 -5.27 31.00 -25.79
CA ALA A 602 -6.27 30.70 -24.76
C ALA A 602 -7.16 29.48 -25.11
N ALA A 603 -7.30 29.13 -26.40
CA ALA A 603 -7.99 27.92 -26.82
C ALA A 603 -7.13 26.66 -26.58
N ALA A 604 -5.80 26.78 -26.62
CA ALA A 604 -4.89 25.70 -26.24
C ALA A 604 -5.05 25.34 -24.76
N ASP A 605 -5.11 26.33 -23.88
CA ASP A 605 -5.29 26.12 -22.43
C ASP A 605 -6.63 25.45 -22.11
N ARG A 606 -7.71 25.87 -22.79
CA ARG A 606 -9.05 25.24 -22.65
C ARG A 606 -9.06 23.81 -23.16
N LEU A 607 -8.40 23.54 -24.28
CA LEU A 607 -8.26 22.17 -24.79
C LEU A 607 -7.37 21.31 -23.89
N ALA A 608 -6.29 21.85 -23.34
CA ALA A 608 -5.42 21.18 -22.39
C ALA A 608 -6.19 20.80 -21.10
N ARG A 609 -7.08 21.68 -20.64
CA ARG A 609 -7.98 21.40 -19.50
C ARG A 609 -8.96 20.27 -19.82
N LEU A 610 -9.58 20.27 -21.00
CA LEU A 610 -10.43 19.17 -21.44
C LEU A 610 -9.66 17.85 -21.51
N VAL A 611 -8.46 17.87 -22.08
CA VAL A 611 -7.53 16.73 -22.14
C VAL A 611 -7.18 16.24 -20.73
N GLY A 612 -6.95 17.16 -19.78
CA GLY A 612 -6.80 16.85 -18.36
C GLY A 612 -8.01 16.12 -17.79
N LEU A 613 -9.22 16.64 -17.98
CA LEU A 613 -10.45 15.99 -17.52
C LEU A 613 -10.64 14.58 -18.12
N LEU A 614 -10.42 14.43 -19.44
CA LEU A 614 -10.53 13.12 -20.11
C LEU A 614 -9.52 12.11 -19.55
N ARG A 615 -8.32 12.58 -19.19
CA ARG A 615 -7.28 11.79 -18.54
C ARG A 615 -7.65 11.42 -17.10
N ASP A 616 -8.16 12.38 -16.32
CA ASP A 616 -8.58 12.18 -14.93
C ASP A 616 -9.73 11.17 -14.86
N GLN A 617 -10.55 11.11 -15.91
CA GLN A 617 -11.61 10.10 -16.10
C GLN A 617 -11.15 8.83 -16.86
N HIS A 618 -9.84 8.56 -16.86
CA HIS A 618 -9.21 7.30 -17.28
C HIS A 618 -9.33 6.93 -18.77
N LEU A 619 -9.55 7.90 -19.66
CA LEU A 619 -9.48 7.66 -21.09
C LEU A 619 -8.02 7.46 -21.54
N ALA A 620 -7.82 6.60 -22.55
CA ALA A 620 -6.49 6.17 -22.98
C ALA A 620 -5.85 7.10 -24.00
N ALA A 621 -6.67 7.61 -24.92
CA ALA A 621 -6.22 8.44 -26.01
C ALA A 621 -7.32 9.40 -26.48
N ALA A 622 -6.87 10.51 -27.05
CA ALA A 622 -7.72 11.44 -27.80
C ALA A 622 -7.00 11.85 -29.08
N LEU A 623 -7.71 11.80 -30.20
CA LEU A 623 -7.21 12.13 -31.53
C LEU A 623 -8.08 13.23 -32.15
N PRO A 624 -7.54 14.43 -32.38
CA PRO A 624 -8.29 15.51 -33.01
C PRO A 624 -8.33 15.33 -34.53
N LEU A 625 -9.52 15.47 -35.12
CA LEU A 625 -9.76 15.55 -36.56
C LEU A 625 -10.48 16.85 -36.88
N VAL A 626 -10.13 17.50 -37.99
CA VAL A 626 -10.80 18.74 -38.43
C VAL A 626 -11.51 18.46 -39.74
N ASP A 627 -12.84 18.52 -39.75
CA ASP A 627 -13.63 18.20 -40.96
C ASP A 627 -13.69 19.38 -41.95
N THR A 628 -14.21 19.15 -43.15
CA THR A 628 -14.42 20.20 -44.18
C THR A 628 -15.37 21.31 -43.74
N GLY A 629 -16.14 21.11 -42.68
CA GLY A 629 -17.07 22.10 -42.12
C GLY A 629 -16.42 23.01 -41.06
N ASN A 630 -15.09 22.99 -40.91
CA ASN A 630 -14.35 23.69 -39.86
C ASN A 630 -14.80 23.28 -38.44
N ARG A 631 -15.22 22.03 -38.25
CA ARG A 631 -15.50 21.48 -36.93
C ARG A 631 -14.30 20.70 -36.45
N VAL A 632 -14.03 20.79 -35.16
CA VAL A 632 -13.01 19.99 -34.50
C VAL A 632 -13.72 18.82 -33.82
N LEU A 633 -13.43 17.62 -34.31
CA LEU A 633 -13.87 16.35 -33.76
C LEU A 633 -12.76 15.81 -32.87
N LEU A 634 -13.14 15.28 -31.71
CA LEU A 634 -12.22 14.56 -30.83
C LEU A 634 -12.65 13.10 -30.78
N VAL A 635 -11.83 12.22 -31.36
CA VAL A 635 -12.02 10.78 -31.26
C VAL A 635 -11.39 10.34 -29.95
N CYS A 636 -12.20 9.92 -28.99
CA CYS A 636 -11.80 9.48 -27.66
C CYS A 636 -11.86 7.95 -27.58
N SER A 637 -10.94 7.35 -26.84
CA SER A 637 -10.90 5.89 -26.71
C SER A 637 -10.31 5.40 -25.39
N VAL A 638 -10.57 4.13 -25.12
CA VAL A 638 -9.98 3.35 -24.01
C VAL A 638 -8.83 2.43 -24.47
N ILE A 639 -8.44 2.55 -25.74
CA ILE A 639 -7.29 1.91 -26.36
C ILE A 639 -6.41 2.96 -27.03
N GLY A 640 -5.22 2.57 -27.49
CA GLY A 640 -4.39 3.48 -28.27
C GLY A 640 -4.98 3.75 -29.65
N LEU A 641 -4.93 5.01 -30.08
CA LEU A 641 -5.44 5.45 -31.40
C LEU A 641 -4.31 5.56 -32.43
N PRO A 642 -4.61 5.46 -33.73
CA PRO A 642 -3.63 5.74 -34.79
C PRO A 642 -3.04 7.15 -34.63
N GLN A 643 -1.72 7.28 -34.76
CA GLN A 643 -0.95 8.54 -34.58
C GLN A 643 -0.97 9.17 -33.16
N ALA A 644 -2.03 9.01 -32.37
CA ALA A 644 -2.07 9.46 -30.97
C ALA A 644 -1.44 8.48 -29.97
N GLY A 645 -1.39 7.19 -30.29
CA GLY A 645 -0.89 6.19 -29.35
C GLY A 645 -1.70 6.23 -28.05
N LEU A 646 -1.02 6.37 -26.91
CA LEU A 646 -1.62 6.49 -25.58
C LEU A 646 -1.28 7.86 -24.97
N ASN A 647 -1.68 8.93 -25.64
CA ASN A 647 -1.33 10.30 -25.23
C ASN A 647 -2.02 10.76 -23.94
N LEU A 648 -3.06 10.07 -23.47
CA LEU A 648 -3.72 10.39 -22.20
C LEU A 648 -3.28 9.49 -21.04
N ALA A 649 -2.70 8.30 -21.31
CA ALA A 649 -2.41 7.31 -20.28
C ALA A 649 -1.04 6.64 -20.47
N GLU A 650 -0.36 6.29 -19.38
CA GLU A 650 0.96 5.62 -19.44
C GLU A 650 0.87 4.23 -20.12
N ARG A 651 -0.24 3.53 -19.94
CA ARG A 651 -0.50 2.22 -20.57
C ARG A 651 -1.97 2.10 -20.97
N ARG A 652 -2.28 1.17 -21.86
CA ARG A 652 -3.64 0.99 -22.42
C ARG A 652 -4.66 0.82 -21.29
N THR A 653 -5.81 1.50 -21.37
CA THR A 653 -6.89 1.34 -20.40
C THR A 653 -7.59 -0.01 -20.57
N THR A 654 -7.65 -0.51 -21.81
CA THR A 654 -8.19 -1.84 -22.12
C THR A 654 -7.28 -2.64 -23.06
N GLY A 655 -7.36 -3.96 -23.00
CA GLY A 655 -6.63 -4.84 -23.91
C GLY A 655 -7.10 -6.28 -23.82
N PHE A 656 -6.81 -7.08 -24.86
CA PHE A 656 -7.25 -8.47 -24.97
C PHE A 656 -6.05 -9.39 -25.20
N ARG A 657 -6.04 -10.51 -24.47
CA ARG A 657 -5.11 -11.61 -24.64
C ARG A 657 -5.84 -12.92 -24.89
N TRP A 658 -5.33 -13.70 -25.81
CA TRP A 658 -5.91 -14.97 -26.23
C TRP A 658 -5.07 -16.15 -25.79
N TYR A 659 -5.76 -17.20 -25.34
CA TYR A 659 -5.16 -18.48 -24.97
C TYR A 659 -6.04 -19.62 -25.50
N THR A 660 -5.40 -20.75 -25.79
CA THR A 660 -6.09 -22.00 -26.13
C THR A 660 -5.75 -23.05 -25.08
N VAL A 661 -6.76 -23.82 -24.68
CA VAL A 661 -6.60 -24.97 -23.79
C VAL A 661 -7.19 -26.19 -24.48
N GLY A 662 -6.37 -27.21 -24.72
CA GLY A 662 -6.80 -28.47 -25.30
C GLY A 662 -7.64 -29.29 -24.32
N LEU A 663 -8.81 -29.72 -24.75
CA LEU A 663 -9.72 -30.58 -24.01
C LEU A 663 -9.92 -31.89 -24.81
N GLY A 664 -9.53 -33.03 -24.25
CA GLY A 664 -9.69 -34.32 -24.93
C GLY A 664 -8.87 -34.47 -26.22
N GLY A 665 -7.60 -34.02 -26.21
CA GLY A 665 -6.65 -34.22 -27.31
C GLY A 665 -6.60 -33.12 -28.38
N GLY A 666 -7.58 -32.21 -28.39
CA GLY A 666 -7.58 -31.06 -29.32
C GLY A 666 -6.47 -30.07 -29.00
N THR A 667 -5.86 -29.48 -30.03
CA THR A 667 -4.87 -28.40 -29.89
C THR A 667 -5.06 -27.37 -30.99
N ALA A 668 -4.72 -26.11 -30.71
CA ALA A 668 -4.86 -25.01 -31.65
C ALA A 668 -3.89 -23.87 -31.36
N ASP A 669 -3.41 -23.23 -32.42
CA ASP A 669 -2.64 -22.01 -32.36
C ASP A 669 -3.57 -20.79 -32.40
N ILE A 670 -3.24 -19.75 -31.64
CA ILE A 670 -3.97 -18.48 -31.65
C ILE A 670 -2.99 -17.33 -31.49
N LYS A 671 -3.17 -16.25 -32.26
CA LYS A 671 -2.38 -15.03 -32.03
C LYS A 671 -2.82 -14.39 -30.71
N ALA A 672 -1.85 -14.13 -29.84
CA ALA A 672 -2.08 -13.88 -28.42
C ALA A 672 -2.67 -12.51 -28.06
N VAL A 673 -2.76 -11.52 -28.97
CA VAL A 673 -3.10 -10.13 -28.60
C VAL A 673 -4.05 -9.48 -29.61
N GLY A 674 -5.01 -8.70 -29.10
CA GLY A 674 -5.96 -7.87 -29.88
C GLY A 674 -7.41 -8.33 -29.70
N ALA A 675 -8.39 -7.47 -29.99
CA ALA A 675 -9.82 -7.83 -29.85
C ALA A 675 -10.28 -8.88 -30.90
N ARG A 676 -9.57 -8.95 -32.04
CA ARG A 676 -9.81 -9.92 -33.13
C ARG A 676 -8.53 -10.72 -33.38
N THR A 677 -8.68 -12.01 -33.63
CA THR A 677 -7.58 -12.93 -33.89
C THR A 677 -8.03 -14.09 -34.78
N THR A 678 -7.08 -14.92 -35.20
CA THR A 678 -7.35 -16.17 -35.93
C THR A 678 -6.96 -17.37 -35.06
N LEU A 679 -7.87 -18.32 -34.95
CA LEU A 679 -7.66 -19.63 -34.33
C LEU A 679 -7.36 -20.64 -35.44
N ARG A 680 -6.27 -21.39 -35.31
CA ARG A 680 -5.93 -22.47 -36.23
C ARG A 680 -5.82 -23.79 -35.47
N PRO A 681 -6.84 -24.66 -35.52
CA PRO A 681 -6.76 -25.97 -34.89
C PRO A 681 -5.70 -26.83 -35.57
N THR A 682 -4.82 -27.48 -34.80
CA THR A 682 -3.73 -28.33 -35.30
C THR A 682 -4.02 -29.82 -35.13
N HIS A 683 -4.82 -30.20 -34.13
CA HIS A 683 -5.28 -31.58 -33.92
C HIS A 683 -6.78 -31.63 -33.64
N ALA A 684 -7.43 -32.73 -34.06
CA ALA A 684 -8.84 -32.97 -33.81
C ALA A 684 -9.13 -33.16 -32.31
N GLY A 685 -10.29 -32.69 -31.85
CA GLY A 685 -10.70 -32.77 -30.44
C GLY A 685 -11.52 -31.55 -30.03
N LEU A 686 -11.48 -31.18 -28.75
CA LEU A 686 -12.13 -29.97 -28.24
C LEU A 686 -11.07 -28.95 -27.80
N VAL A 687 -11.29 -27.67 -28.08
CA VAL A 687 -10.41 -26.59 -27.63
C VAL A 687 -11.25 -25.53 -26.92
N ALA A 688 -10.82 -25.14 -25.73
CA ALA A 688 -11.34 -23.96 -25.05
C ALA A 688 -10.50 -22.74 -25.45
N VAL A 689 -11.14 -21.79 -26.15
CA VAL A 689 -10.59 -20.49 -26.50
C VAL A 689 -10.91 -19.53 -25.37
N VAL A 690 -9.86 -19.01 -24.72
CA VAL A 690 -9.98 -18.12 -23.56
C VAL A 690 -9.54 -16.73 -23.95
N ALA A 691 -10.41 -15.75 -23.74
CA ALA A 691 -10.06 -14.34 -23.81
C ALA A 691 -9.89 -13.81 -22.38
N LEU A 692 -8.72 -13.25 -22.10
CA LEU A 692 -8.48 -12.41 -20.93
C LEU A 692 -8.45 -10.96 -21.36
N SER A 693 -9.19 -10.11 -20.67
CA SER A 693 -9.16 -8.68 -20.91
C SER A 693 -8.96 -7.93 -19.61
N TYR A 694 -8.29 -6.78 -19.66
CA TYR A 694 -8.21 -5.86 -18.52
C TYR A 694 -8.95 -4.58 -18.87
N VAL A 695 -9.50 -3.95 -17.83
CA VAL A 695 -10.16 -2.64 -17.92
C VAL A 695 -9.72 -1.85 -16.70
N ARG A 696 -8.95 -0.79 -16.93
CA ARG A 696 -8.41 0.06 -15.87
C ARG A 696 -9.38 1.17 -15.50
N THR A 697 -9.86 1.14 -14.27
CA THR A 697 -10.83 2.06 -13.68
C THR A 697 -10.19 3.03 -12.70
N GLY A 698 -8.87 3.21 -12.77
CA GLY A 698 -8.08 4.00 -11.81
C GLY A 698 -7.60 3.21 -10.59
N ARG A 699 -8.04 1.96 -10.46
CA ARG A 699 -7.53 0.96 -9.50
C ARG A 699 -6.14 0.44 -9.91
N THR A 700 -5.55 -0.43 -9.10
CA THR A 700 -4.25 -1.02 -9.41
C THR A 700 -4.39 -2.20 -10.37
N ASP A 701 -3.36 -2.47 -11.19
CA ASP A 701 -3.35 -3.71 -11.98
C ASP A 701 -3.20 -4.94 -11.04
N PRO A 702 -3.62 -6.14 -11.44
CA PRO A 702 -3.34 -7.35 -10.67
C PRO A 702 -1.83 -7.54 -10.47
N TYR A 703 -1.42 -7.88 -9.25
CA TYR A 703 -0.01 -7.91 -8.83
C TYR A 703 0.67 -6.54 -8.85
N GLU A 704 -0.09 -5.46 -8.66
CA GLU A 704 0.43 -4.11 -8.46
C GLU A 704 -0.17 -3.50 -7.18
N PHE A 705 0.64 -2.73 -6.45
CA PHE A 705 0.10 -1.76 -5.49
C PHE A 705 0.64 -0.37 -5.80
N ARG A 706 -0.19 0.64 -5.51
CA ARG A 706 0.14 2.04 -5.76
C ARG A 706 0.33 2.78 -4.45
N VAL A 707 1.30 3.67 -4.45
CA VAL A 707 1.57 4.60 -3.35
C VAL A 707 1.17 5.99 -3.81
N GLU A 708 0.24 6.62 -3.09
CA GLU A 708 -0.34 7.92 -3.41
C GLU A 708 -0.11 8.91 -2.26
N LEU A 709 -0.01 10.20 -2.58
CA LEU A 709 0.04 11.32 -1.65
C LEU A 709 -1.08 12.32 -1.99
N PRO A 710 -1.54 13.16 -1.04
CA PRO A 710 -2.44 14.25 -1.36
C PRO A 710 -1.81 15.26 -2.32
N ASP A 711 -2.57 15.77 -3.29
CA ASP A 711 -2.10 16.64 -4.40
C ASP A 711 -1.29 17.88 -3.95
N SER A 712 -1.53 18.39 -2.74
CA SER A 712 -0.85 19.58 -2.21
C SER A 712 0.50 19.30 -1.54
N VAL A 713 1.02 18.07 -1.63
CA VAL A 713 2.21 17.64 -0.91
C VAL A 713 3.34 17.34 -1.89
N ALA A 714 4.40 18.14 -1.81
CA ALA A 714 5.62 17.91 -2.54
C ALA A 714 6.67 17.19 -1.68
N LEU A 715 7.51 16.38 -2.34
CA LEU A 715 8.62 15.63 -1.79
C LEU A 715 9.91 16.23 -2.31
N THR A 716 10.77 16.66 -1.40
CA THR A 716 12.16 16.97 -1.74
C THR A 716 12.87 15.74 -2.30
N LEU A 717 13.93 15.93 -3.09
CA LEU A 717 14.77 14.83 -3.60
C LEU A 717 15.19 13.84 -2.50
N ALA A 718 15.59 14.31 -1.32
CA ALA A 718 15.99 13.45 -0.21
C ALA A 718 14.83 12.59 0.34
N GLN A 719 13.62 13.16 0.41
CA GLN A 719 12.42 12.43 0.83
C GLN A 719 12.00 11.40 -0.25
N TYR A 720 12.08 11.77 -1.53
CA TYR A 720 11.86 10.86 -2.65
C TYR A 720 12.84 9.68 -2.65
N GLU A 721 14.16 9.92 -2.46
CA GLU A 721 15.15 8.85 -2.34
C GLU A 721 14.83 7.88 -1.20
N ARG A 722 14.44 8.44 -0.04
CA ARG A 722 14.06 7.65 1.12
C ARG A 722 12.81 6.80 0.85
N LEU A 723 11.82 7.35 0.13
CA LEU A 723 10.61 6.62 -0.29
C LEU A 723 10.98 5.46 -1.23
N MET A 724 11.75 5.71 -2.28
CA MET A 724 12.13 4.68 -3.24
C MET A 724 12.95 3.55 -2.61
N ASN A 725 13.89 3.87 -1.71
CA ASN A 725 14.62 2.85 -0.95
C ASN A 725 13.72 2.06 0.01
N THR A 726 12.76 2.73 0.65
CA THR A 726 11.78 2.09 1.53
C THR A 726 10.92 1.10 0.76
N LEU A 727 10.35 1.52 -0.36
CA LEU A 727 9.49 0.71 -1.23
C LEU A 727 10.25 -0.48 -1.83
N THR A 728 11.49 -0.25 -2.30
CA THR A 728 12.36 -1.33 -2.80
C THR A 728 12.61 -2.40 -1.74
N ARG A 729 12.74 -2.01 -0.47
CA ARG A 729 12.98 -2.94 0.64
C ARG A 729 11.75 -3.79 0.98
N VAL A 730 10.55 -3.25 0.79
CA VAL A 730 9.27 -3.91 1.09
C VAL A 730 8.54 -4.39 -0.16
N CYS A 731 9.23 -4.55 -1.29
CA CYS A 731 8.65 -5.06 -2.52
C CYS A 731 8.42 -6.58 -2.41
N PRO A 732 7.17 -7.07 -2.46
CA PRO A 732 6.90 -8.51 -2.55
C PRO A 732 7.40 -9.09 -3.87
N LEU A 733 7.80 -10.36 -3.86
CA LEU A 733 8.22 -11.05 -5.08
C LEU A 733 7.04 -11.12 -6.07
N GLY A 734 7.28 -10.68 -7.31
CA GLY A 734 6.29 -10.74 -8.39
C GLY A 734 5.22 -9.65 -8.33
N VAL A 735 5.35 -8.66 -7.44
CA VAL A 735 4.44 -7.51 -7.33
C VAL A 735 5.14 -6.23 -7.80
N GLU A 736 4.50 -5.46 -8.66
CA GLU A 736 4.97 -4.15 -9.09
C GLU A 736 4.55 -3.05 -8.09
N ILE A 737 5.46 -2.13 -7.77
CA ILE A 737 5.14 -0.93 -7.00
C ILE A 737 4.99 0.23 -7.97
N ASN A 738 3.77 0.73 -8.10
CA ASN A 738 3.50 1.86 -8.96
C ASN A 738 3.69 3.18 -8.19
N THR A 739 4.78 3.87 -8.50
CA THR A 739 5.09 5.22 -8.00
C THR A 739 4.98 6.28 -9.10
N PHE A 740 4.24 6.00 -10.19
CA PHE A 740 4.12 6.94 -11.31
C PHE A 740 3.53 8.29 -10.88
N GLY A 741 2.42 8.28 -10.12
CA GLY A 741 1.80 9.51 -9.60
C GLY A 741 2.78 10.33 -8.77
N ILE A 742 3.50 9.69 -7.84
CA ILE A 742 4.54 10.34 -7.03
C ILE A 742 5.58 11.04 -7.91
N ARG A 743 6.11 10.35 -8.91
CA ARG A 743 7.19 10.86 -9.78
C ARG A 743 6.75 12.00 -10.70
N ARG A 744 5.45 12.09 -10.99
CA ARG A 744 4.90 13.09 -11.90
C ARG A 744 4.40 14.33 -11.16
N ASP A 745 3.73 14.13 -10.03
CA ASP A 745 2.89 15.14 -9.41
C ASP A 745 3.38 15.57 -8.02
N HIS A 746 4.42 14.91 -7.46
CA HIS A 746 4.83 15.15 -6.08
C HIS A 746 6.34 15.32 -5.87
N VAL A 747 7.19 15.29 -6.90
CA VAL A 747 8.65 15.50 -6.68
C VAL A 747 8.97 16.96 -6.95
N ASP A 748 9.52 17.62 -5.94
CA ASP A 748 10.03 18.99 -6.01
C ASP A 748 11.57 18.92 -6.12
N LEU A 749 12.06 19.29 -7.30
CA LEU A 749 13.47 19.19 -7.68
C LEU A 749 14.31 20.32 -7.09
N ASP A 750 13.74 21.53 -7.02
CA ASP A 750 14.43 22.76 -6.63
C ASP A 750 14.16 23.21 -5.18
N ALA A 751 13.33 22.46 -4.46
CA ALA A 751 12.87 22.72 -3.10
C ALA A 751 12.11 24.06 -2.96
N ASP A 752 11.42 24.50 -4.02
CA ASP A 752 10.64 25.74 -4.05
C ASP A 752 9.17 25.55 -3.63
N GLY A 753 8.76 24.31 -3.40
CA GLY A 753 7.42 23.91 -2.99
C GLY A 753 6.51 23.49 -4.14
N ASP A 754 6.94 23.63 -5.39
CA ASP A 754 6.20 23.21 -6.57
C ASP A 754 6.69 21.85 -7.07
N ALA A 755 5.75 20.97 -7.44
CA ALA A 755 6.11 19.66 -7.96
C ALA A 755 6.37 19.71 -9.46
N GLU A 756 7.51 19.18 -9.91
CA GLU A 756 7.84 19.04 -11.32
C GLU A 756 7.88 17.56 -11.76
N PRO A 757 7.33 17.25 -12.94
CA PRO A 757 7.36 15.88 -13.43
C PRO A 757 8.78 15.45 -13.77
N LEU A 758 9.23 14.36 -13.12
CA LEU A 758 10.53 13.76 -13.44
C LEU A 758 10.57 13.30 -14.90
N ARG A 759 11.64 13.67 -15.60
CA ARG A 759 11.91 13.14 -16.94
C ARG A 759 12.03 11.61 -16.89
N PRO A 760 11.61 10.86 -17.93
CA PRO A 760 11.65 9.40 -17.92
C PRO A 760 13.02 8.77 -17.60
N ALA A 761 14.11 9.45 -17.93
CA ALA A 761 15.48 9.01 -17.64
C ALA A 761 15.83 9.08 -16.14
N VAL A 762 15.31 10.08 -15.43
CA VAL A 762 15.53 10.31 -13.99
C VAL A 762 14.46 9.61 -13.14
N ALA A 763 13.24 9.49 -13.66
CA ALA A 763 12.09 8.85 -13.00
C ALA A 763 12.31 7.36 -12.65
N ARG A 764 13.37 6.72 -13.17
CA ARG A 764 13.70 5.32 -12.91
C ARG A 764 14.98 5.12 -12.11
N THR A 765 15.69 6.18 -11.76
CA THR A 765 17.00 6.13 -11.13
C THR A 765 16.98 6.89 -9.81
N PHE A 766 17.51 6.26 -8.75
CA PHE A 766 17.69 6.85 -7.43
C PHE A 766 18.92 6.18 -6.78
N ARG A 767 19.57 6.85 -5.84
CA ARG A 767 20.72 6.25 -5.13
C ARG A 767 20.23 5.17 -4.18
N THR A 768 20.67 3.93 -4.39
CA THR A 768 20.38 2.83 -3.47
C THR A 768 21.23 2.97 -2.22
N PHE A 769 20.60 3.00 -1.03
CA PHE A 769 21.34 3.17 0.23
C PHE A 769 22.16 1.93 0.60
N GLN A 770 21.63 0.75 0.31
CA GLN A 770 22.32 -0.52 0.53
C GLN A 770 23.14 -0.86 -0.71
N GLN A 771 24.45 -0.91 -0.55
CA GLN A 771 25.35 -1.42 -1.56
C GLN A 771 25.18 -2.94 -1.62
N ARG A 772 25.08 -3.49 -2.84
CA ARG A 772 25.14 -4.94 -3.01
C ARG A 772 26.51 -5.37 -2.52
N ARG A 773 26.57 -6.16 -1.43
CA ARG A 773 27.81 -6.83 -1.02
C ARG A 773 28.26 -7.69 -2.19
N HIS A 774 29.20 -7.18 -2.97
CA HIS A 774 29.83 -7.96 -4.00
C HIS A 774 30.50 -9.16 -3.32
N ARG A 775 30.26 -10.37 -3.88
CA ARG A 775 31.20 -11.48 -3.73
C ARG A 775 32.57 -10.94 -4.12
N GLY A 776 33.48 -10.86 -3.14
CA GLY A 776 34.90 -10.60 -3.34
C GLY A 776 35.26 -9.19 -3.83
N VAL A 777 35.31 -8.22 -2.91
CA VAL A 777 36.30 -7.13 -2.97
C VAL A 777 36.90 -7.01 -1.58
N TYR A 778 37.89 -7.85 -1.31
CA TYR A 778 38.99 -7.49 -0.42
C TYR A 778 40.05 -6.86 -1.34
N ASP A 779 40.31 -5.56 -1.14
CA ASP A 779 41.48 -4.76 -1.56
C ASP A 779 41.01 -3.31 -1.81
N GLN A 780 41.54 -2.25 -1.20
CA GLN A 780 42.81 -2.04 -0.48
C GLN A 780 42.59 -0.99 0.63
N LEU A 781 43.44 -1.10 1.66
CA LEU A 781 43.73 -0.07 2.66
C LEU A 781 43.98 1.31 2.05
#